data_AF-A0A1B0DAR6-F1
#
_entry.id   AF-A0A1B0DAR6-F1
#
_cell.length_a   1.000
_cell.length_b   1.000
_cell.length_c   1.000
_cell.angle_alpha   90.00
_cell.angle_beta   90.00
_cell.angle_gamma   90.00
#
_symmetry.space_group_name_H-M   'P 1'
#
loop_
_entity.id
_entity.type
_entity.pdbx_description
1 polymer ?
#
loop_
_entity_poly.entity_id
_entity_poly.type
_entity_poly.pdbx_seq_one_letter_code
_entity_poly.pdbx_strand_id
1 'polypeptide(L)'
;MSEELSKGEEAAVEYNLSQFQLEKVLNSNSGSKTMSLLGHFADLSDEKRAVVILEKKAFTEADLTSKSGFFSDSTSLRTEFVNDIYGNFECFPRPEINSIKTTVIYPATEKHIEKYSKQEIHIVQETPELYREITLKHIEKEQFSLEHKKESERIIFEDPCEETGFILLPDLKWDSKTTETLYCLALVRKHGLKSLRDLNAGHLPLLRNILTKGVAAIEKKYAVARSQLRIYLHYQPSFYHLHVHFTYLKHDAPGIFCEKSHLLDTVITSGMSTGERDLPGNSSKENKVEGVREFLVEHRPRLQSASVFIHLGENVRESVKVSVKPTEILLKFPNKTLKVLLEQFTLNTRSLTSMVASGRHISFRINTNHGQFDEEVISESTPSGFPQNLIIPINLKANQTFRIICSNCRAPLVPRGSIFLRRILELPSESADASDWFCHKHTAGTGILTPKLDEILYGHFFFTMNRRSVVNIREKNHLIYCQRCLQMLGKSFEGDRMKLWNENVIFFTEKHEELHLMPNINQMANFCTIVRKILLDFTMAGQCGLVHFQKIAFNCHLPDGKVLYLLLQIVDKNLEVYRGQEDSEQDCIHLIHGSAMKVMYQSGQEAEIPQIREWLEDSNVTHLEISFQMLKNALDTFAENSQILPQVYRSSCGFHLSYLFSN
;
A
#
# COMPACT_ATOMS: atom_id res chain seq x y z
N MET A 1 15.78 33.69 -72.02
CA MET A 1 15.95 34.12 -70.61
C MET A 1 14.83 33.47 -69.81
N SER A 2 15.11 32.27 -69.29
CA SER A 2 14.34 31.56 -68.25
C SER A 2 14.91 30.13 -68.18
N GLU A 3 16.00 29.95 -67.43
CA GLU A 3 16.45 28.63 -67.00
C GLU A 3 15.63 28.24 -65.76
N GLU A 4 14.77 27.24 -65.92
CA GLU A 4 14.12 26.54 -64.81
C GLU A 4 15.09 25.50 -64.25
N LEU A 5 15.43 25.66 -62.96
CA LEU A 5 16.17 24.68 -62.18
C LEU A 5 15.26 23.50 -61.82
N SER A 6 15.56 22.33 -62.39
CA SER A 6 14.95 21.05 -62.05
C SER A 6 15.32 20.61 -60.62
N LYS A 7 14.32 20.40 -59.77
CA LYS A 7 14.46 19.65 -58.51
C LYS A 7 14.49 18.15 -58.83
N GLY A 8 15.60 17.48 -58.54
CA GLY A 8 15.71 16.02 -58.61
C GLY A 8 14.94 15.36 -57.45
N GLU A 9 14.12 14.36 -57.77
CA GLU A 9 13.49 13.44 -56.83
C GLU A 9 14.57 12.47 -56.29
N GLU A 10 14.78 12.43 -54.97
CA GLU A 10 15.59 11.39 -54.33
C GLU A 10 14.84 10.05 -54.42
N ALA A 11 15.45 9.05 -55.08
CA ALA A 11 14.88 7.72 -55.20
C ALA A 11 14.69 7.06 -53.83
N ALA A 12 13.51 6.47 -53.59
CA ALA A 12 13.22 5.72 -52.38
C ALA A 12 14.15 4.50 -52.28
N VAL A 13 14.89 4.39 -51.16
CA VAL A 13 15.77 3.24 -50.90
C VAL A 13 14.90 2.03 -50.56
N GLU A 14 14.96 0.99 -51.40
CA GLU A 14 14.29 -0.29 -51.17
C GLU A 14 15.28 -1.30 -50.56
N TYR A 15 14.88 -1.97 -49.48
CA TYR A 15 15.71 -2.96 -48.78
C TYR A 15 15.18 -4.38 -49.02
N ASN A 16 15.95 -5.24 -49.67
CA ASN A 16 15.57 -6.61 -49.95
C ASN A 16 16.08 -7.58 -48.86
N LEU A 17 15.20 -8.03 -47.97
CA LEU A 17 15.56 -8.96 -46.88
C LEU A 17 16.09 -10.32 -47.37
N SER A 18 15.80 -10.74 -48.61
CA SER A 18 16.38 -11.98 -49.17
C SER A 18 17.89 -11.86 -49.43
N GLN A 19 18.41 -10.63 -49.53
CA GLN A 19 19.82 -10.32 -49.73
C GLN A 19 20.55 -10.03 -48.41
N PHE A 20 19.84 -10.05 -47.27
CA PHE A 20 20.44 -9.83 -45.97
C PHE A 20 21.22 -11.06 -45.50
N GLN A 21 22.53 -10.92 -45.40
CA GLN A 21 23.41 -11.94 -44.85
C GLN A 21 23.63 -11.67 -43.37
N LEU A 22 23.07 -12.56 -42.53
CA LEU A 22 23.21 -12.46 -41.07
C LEU A 22 24.66 -12.75 -40.66
N GLU A 23 25.27 -11.80 -39.97
CA GLU A 23 26.59 -11.95 -39.37
C GLU A 23 26.47 -12.38 -37.90
N LYS A 24 25.61 -11.71 -37.12
CA LYS A 24 25.50 -11.93 -35.68
C LYS A 24 24.11 -11.55 -35.15
N VAL A 25 23.59 -12.32 -34.19
CA VAL A 25 22.45 -11.89 -33.37
C VAL A 25 22.99 -10.95 -32.28
N LEU A 26 22.59 -9.68 -32.33
CA LEU A 26 23.01 -8.66 -31.37
C LEU A 26 22.25 -8.81 -30.06
N ASN A 27 20.92 -8.98 -30.13
CA ASN A 27 20.07 -9.15 -28.95
C ASN A 27 18.80 -9.94 -29.30
N SER A 28 18.29 -10.70 -28.33
CA SER A 28 17.03 -11.45 -28.43
C SER A 28 16.26 -11.29 -27.12
N ASN A 29 15.07 -10.69 -27.19
CA ASN A 29 14.20 -10.46 -26.03
C ASN A 29 12.89 -11.21 -26.19
N SER A 30 12.79 -12.35 -25.51
CA SER A 30 11.60 -13.21 -25.49
C SER A 30 10.40 -12.58 -24.79
N GLY A 31 10.60 -11.56 -23.94
CA GLY A 31 9.52 -10.84 -23.27
C GLY A 31 8.79 -9.91 -24.24
N SER A 32 9.52 -8.99 -24.88
CA SER A 32 8.97 -8.04 -25.86
C SER A 32 8.81 -8.63 -27.27
N LYS A 33 9.19 -9.90 -27.48
CA LYS A 33 9.14 -10.59 -28.78
C LYS A 33 9.92 -9.84 -29.87
N THR A 34 11.12 -9.36 -29.52
CA THR A 34 11.99 -8.56 -30.40
C THR A 34 13.36 -9.22 -30.61
N MET A 35 13.95 -9.01 -31.79
CA MET A 35 15.28 -9.50 -32.15
C MET A 35 16.06 -8.42 -32.90
N SER A 36 17.33 -8.23 -32.57
CA SER A 36 18.25 -7.30 -33.24
C SER A 36 19.39 -8.08 -33.88
N LEU A 37 19.62 -7.85 -35.16
CA LEU A 37 20.51 -8.61 -36.03
C LEU A 37 21.54 -7.68 -36.66
N LEU A 38 22.78 -8.13 -36.73
CA LEU A 38 23.86 -7.49 -37.49
C LEU A 38 24.12 -8.32 -38.74
N GLY A 39 24.29 -7.65 -39.86
CA GLY A 39 24.63 -8.29 -41.13
C GLY A 39 25.01 -7.26 -42.19
N HIS A 40 24.95 -7.65 -43.45
CA HIS A 40 25.08 -6.76 -44.60
C HIS A 40 24.11 -7.19 -45.71
N PHE A 41 23.81 -6.27 -46.62
CA PHE A 41 22.96 -6.53 -47.78
C PHE A 41 23.85 -6.77 -49.00
N ALA A 42 23.81 -7.98 -49.55
CA ALA A 42 24.69 -8.40 -50.65
C ALA A 42 24.48 -7.58 -51.94
N ASP A 43 23.29 -7.03 -52.13
CA ASP A 43 22.91 -6.16 -53.26
C ASP A 43 23.29 -4.69 -53.06
N LEU A 44 23.61 -4.26 -51.83
CA LEU A 44 23.99 -2.87 -51.53
C LEU A 44 25.51 -2.69 -51.38
N SER A 45 26.14 -3.47 -50.51
CA SER A 45 27.58 -3.39 -50.23
C SER A 45 28.01 -4.47 -49.24
N ASP A 46 29.13 -5.16 -49.52
CA ASP A 46 29.72 -6.13 -48.59
C ASP A 46 30.48 -5.47 -47.43
N GLU A 47 30.99 -4.25 -47.61
CA GLU A 47 31.74 -3.54 -46.56
C GLU A 47 30.84 -2.81 -45.54
N LYS A 48 29.64 -2.41 -45.94
CA LYS A 48 28.74 -1.61 -45.09
C LYS A 48 27.79 -2.52 -44.32
N ARG A 49 27.96 -2.52 -43.00
CA ARG A 49 27.07 -3.22 -42.08
C ARG A 49 25.67 -2.60 -42.01
N ALA A 50 24.70 -3.44 -41.69
CA ALA A 50 23.31 -3.09 -41.42
C ALA A 50 22.87 -3.70 -40.09
N VAL A 51 22.02 -2.98 -39.36
CA VAL A 51 21.29 -3.54 -38.21
C VAL A 51 19.82 -3.71 -38.60
N VAL A 52 19.30 -4.94 -38.48
CA VAL A 52 17.91 -5.28 -38.75
C VAL A 52 17.23 -5.65 -37.44
N ILE A 53 16.10 -5.02 -37.15
CA ILE A 53 15.32 -5.25 -35.93
C ILE A 53 13.96 -5.80 -36.33
N LEU A 54 13.60 -6.95 -35.76
CA LEU A 54 12.33 -7.64 -35.98
C LEU A 54 11.52 -7.60 -34.68
N GLU A 55 10.28 -7.11 -34.76
CA GLU A 55 9.37 -6.95 -33.62
C GLU A 55 7.98 -7.48 -33.97
N LYS A 56 7.43 -8.38 -33.16
CA LYS A 56 6.03 -8.80 -33.29
C LYS A 56 5.10 -7.63 -32.94
N LYS A 57 4.09 -7.38 -33.77
CA LYS A 57 3.08 -6.36 -33.49
C LYS A 57 2.12 -6.83 -32.39
N ALA A 58 1.58 -5.86 -31.65
CA ALA A 58 0.49 -6.10 -30.72
C ALA A 58 -0.81 -6.42 -31.48
N PHE A 59 -1.72 -7.15 -30.82
CA PHE A 59 -3.07 -7.37 -31.33
C PHE A 59 -3.85 -6.06 -31.35
N THR A 60 -4.70 -5.87 -32.37
CA THR A 60 -5.64 -4.75 -32.41
C THR A 60 -7.08 -5.25 -32.32
N GLU A 61 -7.99 -4.44 -31.77
CA GLU A 61 -9.42 -4.83 -31.69
C GLU A 61 -10.04 -5.10 -33.06
N ALA A 62 -9.58 -4.40 -34.10
CA ALA A 62 -10.02 -4.62 -35.48
C ALA A 62 -9.68 -6.03 -35.98
N ASP A 63 -8.50 -6.55 -35.62
CA ASP A 63 -8.06 -7.90 -35.99
C ASP A 63 -8.87 -8.99 -35.26
N LEU A 64 -9.49 -8.66 -34.14
CA LEU A 64 -10.31 -9.57 -33.34
C LEU A 64 -11.79 -9.56 -33.74
N THR A 65 -12.29 -8.43 -34.25
CA THR A 65 -13.72 -8.23 -34.54
C THR A 65 -14.07 -8.40 -36.02
N SER A 66 -13.09 -8.29 -36.93
CA SER A 66 -13.31 -8.48 -38.36
C SER A 66 -13.49 -9.95 -38.73
N LYS A 67 -14.40 -10.23 -39.68
CA LYS A 67 -14.54 -11.56 -40.33
C LYS A 67 -13.29 -11.98 -41.13
N SER A 68 -12.35 -11.07 -41.37
CA SER A 68 -11.03 -11.33 -41.96
C SER A 68 -9.91 -11.43 -40.93
N GLY A 69 -10.25 -11.39 -39.64
CA GLY A 69 -9.33 -11.38 -38.51
C GLY A 69 -8.96 -12.78 -38.00
N PHE A 70 -8.68 -12.89 -36.70
CA PHE A 70 -8.28 -14.15 -36.07
C PHE A 70 -9.37 -15.22 -36.10
N PHE A 71 -10.64 -14.84 -36.02
CA PHE A 71 -11.79 -15.77 -36.02
C PHE A 71 -12.36 -15.95 -37.44
N SER A 72 -11.49 -16.31 -38.38
CA SER A 72 -11.86 -16.55 -39.79
C SER A 72 -11.53 -17.98 -40.20
N ASP A 73 -12.19 -18.48 -41.25
CA ASP A 73 -12.02 -19.86 -41.77
C ASP A 73 -10.59 -20.16 -42.26
N SER A 74 -9.79 -19.12 -42.47
CA SER A 74 -8.39 -19.19 -42.87
C SER A 74 -7.40 -19.31 -41.72
N THR A 75 -7.85 -19.11 -40.48
CA THR A 75 -7.00 -19.30 -39.30
C THR A 75 -6.97 -20.79 -38.97
N SER A 76 -5.78 -21.38 -38.87
CA SER A 76 -5.64 -22.77 -38.44
C SER A 76 -5.02 -22.88 -37.05
N LEU A 77 -5.43 -23.89 -36.30
CA LEU A 77 -4.91 -24.22 -34.98
C LEU A 77 -4.22 -25.58 -35.04
N ARG A 78 -3.03 -25.65 -34.43
CA ARG A 78 -2.35 -26.92 -34.15
C ARG A 78 -2.36 -27.14 -32.65
N THR A 79 -2.99 -28.23 -32.22
CA THR A 79 -3.09 -28.59 -30.80
C THR A 79 -1.72 -28.99 -30.24
N GLU A 80 -1.33 -28.37 -29.12
CA GLU A 80 -0.19 -28.82 -28.32
C GLU A 80 -0.66 -29.74 -27.19
N PHE A 81 -1.67 -29.32 -26.42
CA PHE A 81 -2.16 -30.03 -25.25
C PHE A 81 -3.62 -29.67 -24.95
N VAL A 82 -4.41 -30.65 -24.51
CA VAL A 82 -5.78 -30.43 -24.01
C VAL A 82 -5.98 -31.25 -22.74
N ASN A 83 -6.44 -30.59 -21.67
CA ASN A 83 -6.85 -31.20 -20.42
C ASN A 83 -8.18 -30.63 -19.95
N ASP A 84 -9.22 -31.46 -20.04
CA ASP A 84 -10.61 -31.11 -19.77
C ASP A 84 -11.02 -29.82 -20.52
N ILE A 85 -11.22 -28.71 -19.81
CA ILE A 85 -11.61 -27.42 -20.38
C ILE A 85 -10.43 -26.53 -20.81
N TYR A 86 -9.18 -26.94 -20.55
CA TYR A 86 -7.98 -26.14 -20.87
C TYR A 86 -7.24 -26.71 -22.08
N GLY A 87 -7.06 -25.91 -23.13
CA GLY A 87 -6.32 -26.28 -24.33
C GLY A 87 -5.26 -25.25 -24.70
N ASN A 88 -4.05 -25.73 -25.05
CA ASN A 88 -2.96 -24.96 -25.62
C ASN A 88 -2.82 -25.29 -27.11
N PHE A 89 -2.73 -24.25 -27.95
CA PHE A 89 -2.67 -24.36 -29.40
C PHE A 89 -1.66 -23.39 -29.98
N GLU A 90 -0.97 -23.80 -31.03
CA GLU A 90 -0.30 -22.88 -31.95
C GLU A 90 -1.31 -22.35 -32.97
N CYS A 91 -1.40 -21.03 -33.10
CA CYS A 91 -2.33 -20.37 -34.00
C CYS A 91 -1.60 -19.80 -35.22
N PHE A 92 -2.10 -20.15 -36.41
CA PHE A 92 -1.60 -19.69 -37.71
C PHE A 92 -2.66 -18.80 -38.37
N PRO A 93 -2.66 -17.50 -38.08
CA PRO A 93 -3.54 -16.52 -38.73
C PRO A 93 -3.06 -16.17 -40.14
N ARG A 94 -3.86 -15.37 -40.87
CA ARG A 94 -3.45 -14.84 -42.18
C ARG A 94 -2.15 -14.00 -42.10
N PRO A 95 -1.28 -14.03 -43.12
CA PRO A 95 -0.04 -13.26 -43.12
C PRO A 95 -0.21 -11.75 -42.89
N GLU A 96 -1.30 -11.15 -43.37
CA GLU A 96 -1.53 -9.71 -43.29
C GLU A 96 -1.68 -9.22 -41.84
N ILE A 97 -2.33 -10.03 -40.99
CA ILE A 97 -2.53 -9.75 -39.55
C ILE A 97 -1.39 -10.29 -38.68
N ASN A 98 -0.46 -11.06 -39.25
CA ASN A 98 0.75 -11.56 -38.58
C ASN A 98 2.02 -10.81 -39.02
N SER A 99 1.87 -9.58 -39.52
CA SER A 99 2.99 -8.80 -40.01
C SER A 99 3.99 -8.47 -38.89
N ILE A 100 5.29 -8.58 -39.20
CA ILE A 100 6.39 -8.24 -38.30
C ILE A 100 6.82 -6.81 -38.59
N LYS A 101 6.97 -5.99 -37.56
CA LYS A 101 7.56 -4.65 -37.69
C LYS A 101 9.07 -4.81 -37.88
N THR A 102 9.55 -4.40 -39.05
CA THR A 102 10.97 -4.49 -39.42
C THR A 102 11.57 -3.11 -39.51
N THR A 103 12.67 -2.87 -38.78
CA THR A 103 13.47 -1.63 -38.87
C THR A 103 14.83 -1.96 -39.44
N VAL A 104 15.28 -1.22 -40.45
CA VAL A 104 16.61 -1.36 -41.06
C VAL A 104 17.42 -0.10 -40.80
N ILE A 105 18.62 -0.26 -40.25
CA ILE A 105 19.59 0.81 -40.05
C ILE A 105 20.78 0.54 -40.97
N TYR A 106 20.95 1.36 -42.00
CA TYR A 106 22.02 1.22 -42.98
C TYR A 106 22.52 2.59 -43.47
N PRO A 107 23.84 2.81 -43.57
CA PRO A 107 24.90 1.98 -42.99
C PRO A 107 24.91 2.09 -41.45
N ALA A 108 25.14 0.99 -40.77
CA ALA A 108 25.23 0.93 -39.32
C ALA A 108 26.66 1.27 -38.85
N THR A 109 26.78 2.27 -37.97
CA THR A 109 28.04 2.61 -37.27
C THR A 109 28.24 1.71 -36.05
N GLU A 110 29.46 1.65 -35.51
CA GLU A 110 29.74 0.88 -34.28
C GLU A 110 28.83 1.28 -33.10
N LYS A 111 28.51 2.58 -32.95
CA LYS A 111 27.55 3.06 -31.94
C LYS A 111 26.15 2.45 -32.08
N HIS A 112 25.71 2.17 -33.31
CA HIS A 112 24.42 1.49 -33.53
C HIS A 112 24.53 0.02 -33.12
N ILE A 113 25.64 -0.63 -33.46
CA ILE A 113 25.88 -2.04 -33.11
C ILE A 113 25.91 -2.22 -31.60
N GLU A 114 26.65 -1.38 -30.87
CA GLU A 114 26.71 -1.40 -29.40
C GLU A 114 25.35 -1.12 -28.75
N LYS A 115 24.58 -0.17 -29.30
CA LYS A 115 23.25 0.19 -28.79
C LYS A 115 22.25 -0.97 -28.87
N TYR A 116 22.30 -1.77 -29.93
CA TYR A 116 21.38 -2.89 -30.15
C TYR A 116 21.94 -4.25 -29.72
N SER A 117 23.20 -4.28 -29.26
CA SER A 117 23.81 -5.47 -28.65
C SER A 117 23.23 -5.74 -27.27
N LYS A 118 23.18 -7.01 -26.87
CA LYS A 118 22.86 -7.41 -25.51
C LYS A 118 23.91 -6.81 -24.56
N GLN A 119 23.46 -5.94 -23.67
CA GLN A 119 24.30 -5.33 -22.66
C GLN A 119 24.18 -6.10 -21.35
N GLU A 120 25.32 -6.44 -20.74
CA GLU A 120 25.34 -6.88 -19.35
C GLU A 120 25.10 -5.65 -18.46
N ILE A 121 24.08 -5.73 -17.62
CA ILE A 121 23.68 -4.65 -16.71
C ILE A 121 24.04 -5.03 -15.29
N HIS A 122 24.67 -4.09 -14.57
CA HIS A 122 25.07 -4.27 -13.18
C HIS A 122 24.36 -3.24 -12.29
N ILE A 123 23.93 -3.67 -11.10
CA ILE A 123 23.44 -2.75 -10.07
C ILE A 123 24.65 -2.10 -9.40
N VAL A 124 24.64 -0.77 -9.33
CA VAL A 124 25.66 0.03 -8.64
C VAL A 124 24.98 0.88 -7.57
N GLN A 125 25.43 0.76 -6.34
CA GLN A 125 25.01 1.63 -5.23
C GLN A 125 25.94 2.84 -5.15
N GLU A 126 25.58 3.91 -5.85
CA GLU A 126 26.38 5.13 -5.91
C GLU A 126 26.18 6.00 -4.67
N THR A 127 27.25 6.23 -3.90
CA THR A 127 27.26 7.18 -2.77
C THR A 127 27.37 8.63 -3.26
N PRO A 128 27.04 9.64 -2.42
CA PRO A 128 27.26 11.04 -2.76
C PRO A 128 28.73 11.37 -3.10
N GLU A 129 29.69 10.66 -2.51
CA GLU A 129 31.13 10.80 -2.79
C GLU A 129 31.46 10.28 -4.18
N LEU A 130 31.01 9.05 -4.51
CA LEU A 130 31.20 8.46 -5.83
C LEU A 130 30.57 9.32 -6.94
N TYR A 131 29.37 9.85 -6.68
CA TYR A 131 28.73 10.79 -7.60
C TYR A 131 29.62 12.01 -7.87
N ARG A 132 30.14 12.66 -6.82
CA ARG A 132 30.97 13.88 -6.96
C ARG A 132 32.32 13.59 -7.62
N GLU A 133 32.96 12.49 -7.27
CA GLU A 133 34.34 12.23 -7.66
C GLU A 133 34.50 11.55 -9.01
N ILE A 134 33.50 10.75 -9.42
CA ILE A 134 33.55 9.91 -10.62
C ILE A 134 32.44 10.32 -11.58
N THR A 135 31.18 10.14 -11.19
CA THR A 135 30.04 10.27 -12.11
C THR A 135 29.88 11.68 -12.63
N LEU A 136 29.87 12.69 -11.76
CA LEU A 136 29.73 14.10 -12.13
C LEU A 136 30.87 14.55 -13.05
N LYS A 137 32.11 14.15 -12.75
CA LYS A 137 33.26 14.46 -13.62
C LYS A 137 33.18 13.79 -14.99
N HIS A 138 32.55 12.63 -15.09
CA HIS A 138 32.29 11.98 -16.37
C HIS A 138 31.18 12.71 -17.13
N ILE A 139 30.06 13.05 -16.47
CA ILE A 139 28.95 13.82 -17.06
C ILE A 139 29.45 15.16 -17.61
N GLU A 140 30.29 15.88 -16.87
CA GLU A 140 30.81 17.19 -17.28
C GLU A 140 31.76 17.12 -18.48
N LYS A 141 32.39 15.97 -18.73
CA LYS A 141 33.21 15.73 -19.94
C LYS A 141 32.36 15.47 -21.18
N GLU A 142 31.21 14.82 -21.01
CA GLU A 142 30.28 14.55 -22.10
C GLU A 142 29.29 15.73 -22.26
N GLN A 143 29.71 16.80 -22.94
CA GLN A 143 28.82 17.94 -23.21
C GLN A 143 27.68 17.55 -24.16
N PHE A 144 26.48 17.35 -23.63
CA PHE A 144 25.25 17.25 -24.41
C PHE A 144 24.52 18.61 -24.40
N SER A 145 24.59 19.35 -25.50
CA SER A 145 23.80 20.58 -25.70
C SER A 145 22.44 20.24 -26.32
N LEU A 146 21.35 20.46 -25.58
CA LEU A 146 19.99 20.41 -26.12
C LEU A 146 19.65 21.78 -26.73
N GLU A 147 19.65 21.89 -28.06
CA GLU A 147 19.12 23.07 -28.75
C GLU A 147 17.60 22.98 -28.90
N HIS A 148 16.89 23.93 -28.30
CA HIS A 148 15.44 24.15 -28.43
C HIS A 148 15.09 24.68 -29.84
N LYS A 149 15.02 23.83 -30.88
CA LYS A 149 14.55 24.26 -32.21
C LYS A 149 13.67 23.29 -33.01
N LYS A 150 13.29 22.13 -32.46
CA LYS A 150 12.36 21.22 -33.12
C LYS A 150 11.28 20.79 -32.12
N GLU A 151 10.02 20.71 -32.57
CA GLU A 151 8.84 20.17 -31.85
C GLU A 151 7.86 21.14 -31.13
N SER A 152 7.85 22.45 -31.42
CA SER A 152 6.85 23.38 -30.84
C SER A 152 5.39 22.96 -31.11
N GLU A 153 5.13 22.34 -32.26
CA GLU A 153 3.79 21.90 -32.67
C GLU A 153 3.24 20.72 -31.85
N ARG A 154 4.10 19.98 -31.14
CA ARG A 154 3.72 18.78 -30.36
C ARG A 154 3.42 19.07 -28.88
N ILE A 155 3.58 20.32 -28.44
CA ILE A 155 3.42 20.71 -27.05
C ILE A 155 1.97 20.48 -26.59
N ILE A 156 1.81 19.78 -25.46
CA ILE A 156 0.54 19.55 -24.79
C ILE A 156 0.23 20.71 -23.84
N PHE A 157 1.24 21.15 -23.10
CA PHE A 157 1.15 22.22 -22.12
C PHE A 157 2.50 22.89 -21.95
N GLU A 158 2.48 24.19 -21.70
CA GLU A 158 3.68 24.99 -21.46
C GLU A 158 3.42 26.02 -20.36
N ASP A 159 4.26 25.99 -19.33
CA ASP A 159 4.35 27.03 -18.32
C ASP A 159 5.62 27.86 -18.60
N PRO A 160 5.50 29.14 -18.96
CA PRO A 160 6.64 29.96 -19.38
C PRO A 160 7.56 30.41 -18.22
N CYS A 161 7.23 30.12 -16.96
CA CYS A 161 8.06 30.51 -15.82
C CYS A 161 9.47 29.90 -15.90
N GLU A 162 10.52 30.71 -15.81
CA GLU A 162 11.91 30.24 -15.91
C GLU A 162 12.31 29.35 -14.72
N GLU A 163 11.80 29.64 -13.53
CA GLU A 163 12.18 28.93 -12.29
C GLU A 163 11.30 27.70 -11.99
N THR A 164 10.00 27.80 -12.25
CA THR A 164 9.01 26.79 -11.86
C THR A 164 8.19 26.25 -13.02
N GLY A 165 8.52 26.65 -14.25
CA GLY A 165 7.82 26.25 -15.46
C GLY A 165 8.46 25.04 -16.14
N PHE A 166 7.70 24.45 -17.05
CA PHE A 166 8.08 23.26 -17.80
C PHE A 166 7.26 23.17 -19.09
N ILE A 167 7.75 22.36 -20.03
CA ILE A 167 7.08 22.03 -21.28
C ILE A 167 6.69 20.55 -21.22
N LEU A 168 5.43 20.25 -21.46
CA LEU A 168 4.90 18.89 -21.56
C LEU A 168 4.65 18.54 -23.02
N LEU A 169 5.21 17.43 -23.49
CA LEU A 169 5.03 16.94 -24.86
C LEU A 169 4.99 15.40 -24.90
N PRO A 170 4.44 14.78 -25.96
CA PRO A 170 4.53 13.32 -26.17
C PRO A 170 5.99 12.88 -26.32
N ASP A 171 6.38 11.76 -25.70
CA ASP A 171 7.70 11.17 -25.89
C ASP A 171 7.84 10.64 -27.33
N LEU A 172 9.07 10.62 -27.86
CA LEU A 172 9.37 10.09 -29.19
C LEU A 172 8.97 8.62 -29.37
N LYS A 173 8.88 7.85 -28.29
CA LYS A 173 8.48 6.44 -28.31
C LYS A 173 6.97 6.23 -28.46
N TRP A 174 6.16 7.27 -28.32
CA TRP A 174 4.71 7.17 -28.40
C TRP A 174 4.18 7.80 -29.69
N ASP A 175 3.37 7.04 -30.41
CA ASP A 175 2.75 7.45 -31.67
C ASP A 175 1.55 8.40 -31.49
N SER A 176 1.18 8.70 -30.24
CA SER A 176 0.04 9.54 -29.87
C SER A 176 -1.33 9.01 -30.34
N LYS A 177 -1.42 7.72 -30.71
CA LYS A 177 -2.66 7.11 -31.19
C LYS A 177 -3.41 6.38 -30.08
N THR A 178 -2.71 5.50 -29.38
CA THR A 178 -3.33 4.64 -28.35
C THR A 178 -3.03 5.19 -26.96
N THR A 179 -4.07 5.47 -26.18
CA THR A 179 -3.95 5.98 -24.80
C THR A 179 -3.35 4.94 -23.84
N GLU A 180 -3.51 3.65 -24.12
CA GLU A 180 -2.92 2.57 -23.32
C GLU A 180 -1.39 2.53 -23.38
N THR A 181 -0.79 3.12 -24.42
CA THR A 181 0.66 3.30 -24.57
C THR A 181 1.09 4.74 -24.32
N LEU A 182 0.22 5.56 -23.68
CA LEU A 182 0.50 6.97 -23.42
C LEU A 182 1.84 7.15 -22.71
N TYR A 183 2.67 8.00 -23.31
CA TYR A 183 3.97 8.38 -22.80
C TYR A 183 4.22 9.85 -23.13
N CYS A 184 4.22 10.70 -22.10
CA CYS A 184 4.59 12.10 -22.20
C CYS A 184 5.85 12.40 -21.36
N LEU A 185 6.51 13.50 -21.69
CA LEU A 185 7.71 13.99 -21.04
C LEU A 185 7.52 15.46 -20.66
N ALA A 186 7.77 15.78 -19.39
CA ALA A 186 7.85 17.15 -18.89
C ALA A 186 9.31 17.58 -18.79
N LEU A 187 9.71 18.55 -19.61
CA LEU A 187 11.04 19.16 -19.62
C LEU A 187 11.02 20.45 -18.80
N VAL A 188 11.84 20.55 -17.75
CA VAL A 188 11.88 21.77 -16.94
C VAL A 188 12.51 22.93 -17.73
N ARG A 189 12.06 24.17 -17.48
CA ARG A 189 12.70 25.35 -18.08
C ARG A 189 13.99 25.76 -17.38
N LYS A 190 14.05 25.56 -16.06
CA LYS A 190 15.21 25.91 -15.25
C LYS A 190 16.45 25.14 -15.72
N HIS A 191 17.45 25.88 -16.20
CA HIS A 191 18.73 25.31 -16.60
C HIS A 191 19.57 24.89 -15.38
N GLY A 192 20.53 23.97 -15.61
CA GLY A 192 21.49 23.55 -14.60
C GLY A 192 21.03 22.40 -13.69
N LEU A 193 19.77 21.97 -13.78
CA LEU A 193 19.28 20.76 -13.10
C LEU A 193 19.55 19.53 -13.99
N LYS A 194 20.57 18.75 -13.65
CA LYS A 194 21.02 17.59 -14.43
C LYS A 194 20.25 16.32 -14.09
N SER A 195 19.98 16.08 -12.81
CA SER A 195 19.30 14.86 -12.34
C SER A 195 18.68 15.01 -10.95
N LEU A 196 18.23 13.90 -10.34
CA LEU A 196 17.79 13.83 -8.95
C LEU A 196 18.81 14.40 -7.94
N ARG A 197 20.12 14.32 -8.25
CA ARG A 197 21.18 14.80 -7.35
C ARG A 197 21.19 16.31 -7.14
N ASP A 198 20.61 17.07 -8.08
CA ASP A 198 20.55 18.54 -7.99
C ASP A 198 19.27 19.04 -7.29
N LEU A 199 18.34 18.13 -6.98
CA LEU A 199 17.07 18.50 -6.32
C LEU A 199 17.28 18.85 -4.84
N ASN A 200 16.56 19.86 -4.39
CA ASN A 200 16.55 20.33 -3.00
C ASN A 200 15.18 20.96 -2.69
N ALA A 201 14.98 21.41 -1.45
CA ALA A 201 13.70 21.97 -1.00
C ALA A 201 13.22 23.19 -1.83
N GLY A 202 14.14 23.98 -2.38
CA GLY A 202 13.82 25.12 -3.26
C GLY A 202 13.17 24.72 -4.57
N HIS A 203 13.31 23.45 -5.00
CA HIS A 203 12.70 22.93 -6.22
C HIS A 203 11.29 22.34 -6.02
N LEU A 204 10.78 22.28 -4.78
CA LEU A 204 9.42 21.77 -4.50
C LEU A 204 8.31 22.49 -5.28
N PRO A 205 8.32 23.83 -5.47
CA PRO A 205 7.33 24.51 -6.30
C PRO A 205 7.33 24.03 -7.76
N LEU A 206 8.52 23.86 -8.36
CA LEU A 206 8.68 23.32 -9.72
C LEU A 206 8.11 21.90 -9.82
N LEU A 207 8.49 21.00 -8.91
CA LEU A 207 8.04 19.61 -8.92
C LEU A 207 6.53 19.47 -8.72
N ARG A 208 5.94 20.28 -7.81
CA ARG A 208 4.49 20.33 -7.61
C ARG A 208 3.77 20.90 -8.83
N ASN A 209 4.33 21.92 -9.48
CA ASN A 209 3.76 22.47 -10.72
C ASN A 209 3.73 21.41 -11.83
N ILE A 210 4.83 20.67 -12.02
CA ILE A 210 4.89 19.55 -12.98
C ILE A 210 3.80 18.54 -12.68
N LEU A 211 3.70 18.09 -11.42
CA LEU A 211 2.71 17.11 -11.00
C LEU A 211 1.27 17.60 -11.25
N THR A 212 0.94 18.80 -10.76
CA THR A 212 -0.44 19.32 -10.79
C THR A 212 -0.86 19.75 -12.19
N LYS A 213 -0.08 20.63 -12.84
CA LYS A 213 -0.42 21.16 -14.16
C LYS A 213 -0.23 20.11 -15.25
N GLY A 214 0.75 19.22 -15.11
CA GLY A 214 0.98 18.12 -16.04
C GLY A 214 -0.17 17.12 -16.05
N VAL A 215 -0.63 16.70 -14.86
CA VAL A 215 -1.83 15.84 -14.73
C VAL A 215 -3.05 16.52 -15.33
N ALA A 216 -3.32 17.78 -14.97
CA ALA A 216 -4.48 18.50 -15.49
C ALA A 216 -4.46 18.64 -17.03
N ALA A 217 -3.28 18.84 -17.61
CA ALA A 217 -3.11 18.92 -19.06
C ALA A 217 -3.35 17.56 -19.76
N ILE A 218 -2.85 16.47 -19.18
CA ILE A 218 -3.06 15.11 -19.70
C ILE A 218 -4.52 14.70 -19.60
N GLU A 219 -5.15 14.94 -18.45
CA GLU A 219 -6.56 14.65 -18.23
C GLU A 219 -7.45 15.41 -19.22
N LYS A 220 -7.18 16.71 -19.41
CA LYS A 220 -7.91 17.54 -20.37
C LYS A 220 -7.76 17.07 -21.82
N LYS A 221 -6.57 16.62 -22.23
CA LYS A 221 -6.27 16.28 -23.64
C LYS A 221 -6.62 14.83 -23.98
N TYR A 222 -6.41 13.89 -23.06
CA TYR A 222 -6.48 12.45 -23.32
C TYR A 222 -7.51 11.71 -22.45
N ALA A 223 -8.23 12.40 -21.56
CA ALA A 223 -9.19 11.81 -20.63
C ALA A 223 -8.60 10.69 -19.75
N VAL A 224 -7.32 10.80 -19.41
CA VAL A 224 -6.62 9.87 -18.51
C VAL A 224 -6.52 10.51 -17.13
N ALA A 225 -7.14 9.89 -16.14
CA ALA A 225 -7.14 10.37 -14.77
C ALA A 225 -5.77 10.18 -14.09
N ARG A 226 -5.47 10.98 -13.07
CA ARG A 226 -4.23 10.88 -12.28
C ARG A 226 -3.95 9.45 -11.78
N SER A 227 -4.97 8.75 -11.29
CA SER A 227 -4.86 7.38 -10.75
C SER A 227 -4.39 6.36 -11.80
N GLN A 228 -4.51 6.69 -13.08
CA GLN A 228 -4.08 5.86 -14.19
C GLN A 228 -2.72 6.29 -14.77
N LEU A 229 -2.01 7.22 -14.12
CA LEU A 229 -0.68 7.68 -14.52
C LEU A 229 0.40 7.21 -13.56
N ARG A 230 1.49 6.68 -14.10
CA ARG A 230 2.76 6.52 -13.40
C ARG A 230 3.63 7.74 -13.74
N ILE A 231 3.98 8.54 -12.73
CA ILE A 231 4.72 9.80 -12.89
C ILE A 231 6.04 9.72 -12.14
N TYR A 232 7.17 9.81 -12.86
CA TYR A 232 8.47 9.43 -12.30
C TYR A 232 9.67 10.10 -12.98
N LEU A 233 10.83 10.04 -12.33
CA LEU A 233 12.13 10.46 -12.85
C LEU A 233 13.05 9.25 -12.98
N HIS A 234 13.97 9.29 -13.93
CA HIS A 234 15.02 8.28 -14.04
C HIS A 234 16.29 8.67 -13.26
N TYR A 235 16.96 7.66 -12.71
CA TYR A 235 18.35 7.74 -12.25
C TYR A 235 19.14 6.49 -12.65
N GLN A 236 20.19 6.57 -13.46
CA GLN A 236 20.65 7.75 -14.21
C GLN A 236 19.65 8.11 -15.35
N PRO A 237 19.46 9.41 -15.65
CA PRO A 237 18.61 9.84 -16.76
C PRO A 237 19.29 9.55 -18.12
N SER A 238 18.48 9.49 -19.19
CA SER A 238 19.02 9.29 -20.55
C SER A 238 19.71 10.54 -21.12
N PHE A 239 19.40 11.72 -20.57
CA PHE A 239 20.09 12.97 -20.85
C PHE A 239 20.04 13.84 -19.59
N TYR A 240 21.10 14.64 -19.37
CA TYR A 240 21.31 15.38 -18.13
C TYR A 240 20.67 16.78 -18.15
N HIS A 241 19.37 16.79 -18.37
CA HIS A 241 18.48 17.94 -18.15
C HIS A 241 17.21 17.42 -17.52
N LEU A 242 16.86 17.90 -16.34
CA LEU A 242 15.81 17.32 -15.50
C LEU A 242 14.50 17.19 -16.28
N HIS A 243 13.96 15.97 -16.28
CA HIS A 243 12.72 15.66 -16.95
C HIS A 243 11.91 14.65 -16.15
N VAL A 244 10.60 14.72 -16.30
CA VAL A 244 9.64 13.83 -15.63
C VAL A 244 8.83 13.08 -16.68
N HIS A 245 8.77 11.76 -16.51
CA HIS A 245 8.00 10.86 -17.35
C HIS A 245 6.57 10.76 -16.83
N PHE A 246 5.60 10.80 -17.75
CA PHE A 246 4.19 10.50 -17.51
C PHE A 246 3.79 9.34 -18.40
N THR A 247 3.55 8.17 -17.83
CA THR A 247 3.13 6.99 -18.60
C THR A 247 1.79 6.47 -18.11
N TYR A 248 0.98 5.88 -19.00
CA TYR A 248 -0.19 5.14 -18.56
C TYR A 248 0.22 4.00 -17.62
N LEU A 249 -0.56 3.74 -16.56
CA LEU A 249 -0.17 2.82 -15.50
C LEU A 249 -0.02 1.38 -16.00
N LYS A 250 -0.87 0.97 -16.95
CA LYS A 250 -0.80 -0.36 -17.59
C LYS A 250 0.29 -0.46 -18.67
N HIS A 251 0.92 0.65 -19.04
CA HIS A 251 2.00 0.62 -20.02
C HIS A 251 3.31 0.16 -19.35
N ASP A 252 3.87 -0.94 -19.83
CA ASP A 252 5.21 -1.43 -19.45
C ASP A 252 6.30 -0.63 -20.18
N ALA A 253 6.37 0.67 -19.90
CA ALA A 253 7.33 1.56 -20.53
C ALA A 253 8.78 1.20 -20.14
N PRO A 254 9.77 1.40 -21.01
CA PRO A 254 11.17 1.17 -20.67
C PRO A 254 11.62 2.05 -19.48
N GLY A 255 12.23 1.43 -18.47
CA GLY A 255 12.83 2.12 -17.32
C GLY A 255 11.90 2.38 -16.13
N ILE A 256 10.72 1.77 -16.08
CA ILE A 256 9.72 1.97 -15.00
C ILE A 256 10.03 1.26 -13.68
N PHE A 257 10.97 0.31 -13.68
CA PHE A 257 11.26 -0.53 -12.52
C PHE A 257 12.12 0.19 -11.47
N CYS A 258 12.16 -0.34 -10.25
CA CYS A 258 12.66 0.35 -9.06
C CYS A 258 14.17 0.63 -9.08
N GLU A 259 14.94 -0.06 -9.90
CA GLU A 259 16.38 0.17 -10.07
C GLU A 259 16.70 1.47 -10.82
N LYS A 260 15.71 2.08 -11.49
CA LYS A 260 15.89 3.30 -12.30
C LYS A 260 14.84 4.38 -12.05
N SER A 261 13.59 3.98 -11.80
CA SER A 261 12.45 4.89 -11.68
C SER A 261 12.23 5.36 -10.25
N HIS A 262 12.08 6.67 -10.07
CA HIS A 262 11.74 7.31 -8.81
C HIS A 262 10.44 8.09 -8.97
N LEU A 263 9.37 7.66 -8.28
CA LEU A 263 8.06 8.32 -8.35
C LEU A 263 8.16 9.79 -7.91
N LEU A 264 7.54 10.69 -8.69
CA LEU A 264 7.59 12.13 -8.43
C LEU A 264 6.98 12.47 -7.06
N ASP A 265 5.87 11.83 -6.68
CA ASP A 265 5.24 12.02 -5.36
C ASP A 265 6.19 11.64 -4.22
N THR A 266 6.94 10.54 -4.36
CA THR A 266 7.96 10.12 -3.39
C THR A 266 9.08 11.14 -3.32
N VAL A 267 9.59 11.63 -4.46
CA VAL A 267 10.66 12.65 -4.50
C VAL A 267 10.19 13.96 -3.84
N ILE A 268 8.96 14.39 -4.09
CA ILE A 268 8.36 15.58 -3.45
C ILE A 268 8.28 15.37 -1.93
N THR A 269 7.82 14.21 -1.49
CA THR A 269 7.64 13.89 -0.05
C THR A 269 8.97 13.69 0.67
N SER A 270 9.96 13.07 0.03
CA SER A 270 11.34 12.97 0.56
C SER A 270 12.04 14.34 0.59
N GLY A 271 11.76 15.22 -0.37
CA GLY A 271 12.24 16.61 -0.34
C GLY A 271 11.63 17.45 0.79
N MET A 272 10.53 16.99 1.40
CA MET A 272 9.94 17.61 2.59
C MET A 272 10.63 17.23 3.89
N SER A 273 11.50 16.21 3.92
CA SER A 273 12.20 15.77 5.14
C SER A 273 13.60 16.38 5.31
N THR A 274 14.08 17.17 4.35
CA THR A 274 15.36 17.92 4.47
C THR A 274 15.18 19.40 4.84
N GLY A 275 13.94 19.87 4.98
CA GLY A 275 13.62 21.14 5.62
C GLY A 275 13.04 20.87 7.00
N GLU A 276 13.76 21.24 8.05
CA GLU A 276 13.25 21.35 9.42
C GLU A 276 11.90 22.07 9.40
N ARG A 277 10.82 21.31 9.54
CA ARG A 277 9.50 21.83 9.88
C ARG A 277 9.20 21.39 11.30
N ASP A 278 9.59 22.25 12.22
CA ASP A 278 8.97 22.33 13.53
C ASP A 278 7.47 22.57 13.32
N LEU A 279 6.69 21.49 13.42
CA LEU A 279 5.28 21.62 13.75
C LEU A 279 5.19 22.17 15.17
N PRO A 280 4.27 23.09 15.48
CA PRO A 280 4.13 23.65 16.81
C PRO A 280 3.62 22.56 17.76
N GLY A 281 4.57 21.86 18.39
CA GLY A 281 4.30 21.00 19.52
C GLY A 281 3.86 21.87 20.68
N ASN A 282 2.66 21.59 21.18
CA ASN A 282 2.22 21.99 22.50
C ASN A 282 3.36 21.71 23.49
N SER A 283 3.93 22.77 24.05
CA SER A 283 5.00 22.70 25.03
C SER A 283 4.44 22.22 26.37
N SER A 284 4.11 20.93 26.47
CA SER A 284 4.21 20.22 27.74
C SER A 284 5.64 19.68 27.82
N LYS A 285 6.38 20.13 28.83
CA LYS A 285 7.76 19.71 29.14
C LYS A 285 7.87 18.17 29.15
N GLU A 286 8.27 17.57 28.03
CA GLU A 286 8.79 16.19 28.04
C GLU A 286 10.16 16.23 28.71
N ASN A 287 10.27 15.57 29.86
CA ASN A 287 11.54 15.28 30.49
C ASN A 287 12.45 14.56 29.48
N LYS A 288 13.68 15.04 29.32
CA LYS A 288 14.72 14.34 28.54
C LYS A 288 14.97 12.97 29.19
N VAL A 289 14.51 11.90 28.55
CA VAL A 289 14.86 10.53 28.92
C VAL A 289 16.05 10.13 28.06
N GLU A 290 17.25 10.17 28.63
CA GLU A 290 18.45 9.54 28.03
C GLU A 290 18.27 8.01 28.09
N GLY A 291 18.25 7.32 26.95
CA GLY A 291 18.18 5.85 26.91
C GLY A 291 17.34 5.26 25.78
N VAL A 292 16.88 4.02 25.99
CA VAL A 292 15.98 3.27 25.09
C VAL A 292 14.55 3.53 25.52
N ARG A 293 13.73 4.14 24.64
CA ARG A 293 12.28 4.30 24.87
C ARG A 293 11.55 2.98 24.72
N GLU A 294 11.91 2.21 23.69
CA GLU A 294 11.27 0.92 23.44
C GLU A 294 12.22 -0.04 22.71
N PHE A 295 12.15 -1.32 23.07
CA PHE A 295 12.91 -2.39 22.46
C PHE A 295 11.95 -3.52 22.09
N LEU A 296 11.96 -3.93 20.82
CA LEU A 296 11.10 -4.98 20.29
C LEU A 296 11.92 -5.96 19.47
N VAL A 297 11.75 -7.26 19.73
CA VAL A 297 12.19 -8.32 18.83
C VAL A 297 10.97 -9.01 18.25
N GLU A 298 10.81 -8.97 16.93
CA GLU A 298 9.92 -9.87 16.21
C GLU A 298 10.65 -11.19 16.00
N HIS A 299 10.19 -12.26 16.64
CA HIS A 299 10.79 -13.58 16.48
C HIS A 299 9.90 -14.47 15.63
N ARG A 300 10.50 -15.16 14.66
CA ARG A 300 9.84 -16.18 13.86
C ARG A 300 10.61 -17.49 14.06
N PRO A 301 10.24 -18.31 15.05
CA PRO A 301 10.98 -19.52 15.42
C PRO A 301 11.23 -20.45 14.24
N ARG A 302 10.20 -20.71 13.43
CA ARG A 302 10.27 -21.60 12.26
C ARG A 302 11.19 -21.10 11.14
N LEU A 303 11.28 -19.78 10.96
CA LEU A 303 12.22 -19.17 10.01
C LEU A 303 13.60 -18.94 10.64
N GLN A 304 13.76 -19.26 11.93
CA GLN A 304 14.97 -19.01 12.69
C GLN A 304 15.48 -17.58 12.52
N SER A 305 14.56 -16.61 12.53
CA SER A 305 14.87 -15.22 12.20
C SER A 305 14.24 -14.29 13.22
N ALA A 306 15.02 -13.29 13.62
CA ALA A 306 14.61 -12.21 14.50
C ALA A 306 14.80 -10.87 13.81
N SER A 307 13.78 -10.01 13.84
CA SER A 307 13.90 -8.60 13.48
C SER A 307 13.92 -7.77 14.76
N VAL A 308 15.02 -7.06 15.00
CA VAL A 308 15.23 -6.24 16.20
C VAL A 308 14.93 -4.78 15.85
N PHE A 309 14.14 -4.13 16.70
CA PHE A 309 13.79 -2.71 16.61
C PHE A 309 14.10 -2.03 17.94
N ILE A 310 14.87 -0.95 17.88
CA ILE A 310 15.32 -0.17 19.03
C ILE A 310 14.90 1.28 18.79
N HIS A 311 14.00 1.77 19.62
CA HIS A 311 13.56 3.16 19.63
C HIS A 311 14.25 3.89 20.78
N LEU A 312 15.06 4.88 20.44
CA LEU A 312 15.85 5.66 21.38
C LEU A 312 15.11 6.93 21.82
N GLY A 313 15.44 7.44 23.01
CA GLY A 313 15.00 8.75 23.47
C GLY A 313 15.57 9.91 22.65
N GLU A 314 16.76 9.69 22.07
CA GLU A 314 17.51 10.69 21.31
C GLU A 314 17.88 10.18 19.91
N ASN A 315 18.27 11.10 19.02
CA ASN A 315 18.68 10.72 17.67
C ASN A 315 20.00 9.93 17.70
N VAL A 316 20.11 8.94 16.81
CA VAL A 316 21.35 8.23 16.48
C VAL A 316 22.30 9.23 15.80
N ARG A 317 23.06 9.98 16.59
CA ARG A 317 24.30 10.63 16.13
C ARG A 317 25.45 9.62 16.28
N GLU A 318 26.68 9.99 15.93
CA GLU A 318 27.90 9.15 16.00
C GLU A 318 28.24 8.57 17.41
N SER A 319 27.35 8.75 18.39
CA SER A 319 27.54 8.48 19.81
C SER A 319 27.08 7.08 20.28
N VAL A 320 26.29 6.33 19.50
CA VAL A 320 25.75 5.03 19.93
C VAL A 320 26.44 3.86 19.21
N LYS A 321 27.20 3.04 19.96
CA LYS A 321 27.80 1.81 19.43
C LYS A 321 26.94 0.60 19.81
N VAL A 322 26.52 -0.18 18.81
CA VAL A 322 25.77 -1.42 19.00
C VAL A 322 26.72 -2.60 18.87
N SER A 323 26.78 -3.46 19.89
CA SER A 323 27.57 -4.69 19.88
C SER A 323 26.65 -5.88 20.14
N VAL A 324 26.40 -6.67 19.10
CA VAL A 324 25.56 -7.86 19.15
C VAL A 324 26.42 -9.08 19.50
N LYS A 325 26.06 -9.77 20.58
CA LYS A 325 26.65 -11.05 21.00
C LYS A 325 25.58 -12.15 20.95
N PRO A 326 25.97 -13.44 21.05
CA PRO A 326 25.01 -14.54 20.97
C PRO A 326 23.88 -14.47 22.00
N THR A 327 24.15 -13.99 23.21
CA THR A 327 23.17 -13.98 24.33
C THR A 327 22.87 -12.57 24.87
N GLU A 328 23.42 -11.53 24.27
CA GLU A 328 23.23 -10.16 24.73
C GLU A 328 23.42 -9.13 23.59
N ILE A 329 22.72 -7.99 23.68
CA ILE A 329 22.97 -6.82 22.84
C ILE A 329 23.44 -5.68 23.74
N LEU A 330 24.61 -5.12 23.44
CA LEU A 330 25.17 -4.00 24.17
C LEU A 330 24.96 -2.70 23.39
N LEU A 331 24.30 -1.73 24.01
CA LEU A 331 24.11 -0.38 23.50
C LEU A 331 25.00 0.57 24.30
N LYS A 332 26.09 1.04 23.69
CA LYS A 332 27.05 1.94 24.34
C LYS A 332 26.77 3.37 23.91
N PHE A 333 26.25 4.16 24.84
CA PHE A 333 26.10 5.61 24.75
C PHE A 333 27.36 6.28 25.33
N PRO A 334 27.56 7.61 25.16
CA PRO A 334 28.73 8.30 25.68
C PRO A 334 28.92 8.14 27.19
N ASN A 335 27.82 8.14 27.94
CA ASN A 335 27.84 8.15 29.42
C ASN A 335 27.26 6.88 30.04
N LYS A 336 26.67 5.97 29.25
CA LYS A 336 25.91 4.80 29.73
C LYS A 336 26.12 3.61 28.80
N THR A 337 26.23 2.39 29.34
CA THR A 337 26.14 1.16 28.55
C THR A 337 24.93 0.37 28.99
N LEU A 338 23.95 0.20 28.10
CA LEU A 338 22.77 -0.61 28.35
C LEU A 338 22.97 -2.03 27.82
N LYS A 339 22.62 -3.01 28.65
CA LYS A 339 22.75 -4.43 28.33
C LYS A 339 21.38 -5.07 28.13
N VAL A 340 21.05 -5.48 26.91
CA VAL A 340 19.84 -6.26 26.62
C VAL A 340 20.16 -7.74 26.73
N LEU A 341 19.47 -8.47 27.61
CA LEU A 341 19.67 -9.89 27.85
C LEU A 341 18.76 -10.73 26.94
N LEU A 342 19.35 -11.69 26.22
CA LEU A 342 18.64 -12.59 25.31
C LEU A 342 18.59 -14.00 25.91
N GLU A 343 17.72 -14.18 26.90
CA GLU A 343 17.63 -15.45 27.64
C GLU A 343 16.86 -16.52 26.86
N GLN A 344 16.05 -16.12 25.88
CA GLN A 344 15.08 -16.99 25.21
C GLN A 344 15.61 -17.59 23.90
N PHE A 345 16.63 -16.99 23.29
CA PHE A 345 17.22 -17.49 22.04
C PHE A 345 18.65 -16.99 21.84
N THR A 346 19.44 -17.78 21.12
CA THR A 346 20.84 -17.45 20.80
C THR A 346 20.95 -16.89 19.38
N LEU A 347 21.62 -15.74 19.23
CA LEU A 347 21.82 -15.08 17.94
C LEU A 347 23.01 -15.63 17.16
N ASN A 348 22.85 -15.78 15.84
CA ASN A 348 23.95 -15.99 14.92
C ASN A 348 24.54 -14.63 14.50
N THR A 349 25.59 -14.20 15.20
CA THR A 349 26.21 -12.87 15.00
C THR A 349 26.80 -12.64 13.60
N ARG A 350 26.98 -13.68 12.78
CA ARG A 350 27.46 -13.57 11.39
C ARG A 350 26.35 -13.33 10.37
N SER A 351 25.08 -13.41 10.79
CA SER A 351 23.91 -13.35 9.89
C SER A 351 23.20 -11.98 9.90
N LEU A 352 23.84 -10.95 10.44
CA LEU A 352 23.25 -9.62 10.57
C LEU A 352 23.01 -9.01 9.18
N THR A 353 21.78 -8.63 8.90
CA THR A 353 21.36 -8.03 7.62
C THR A 353 20.37 -6.89 7.84
N SER A 354 20.12 -6.10 6.78
CA SER A 354 19.10 -5.03 6.79
C SER A 354 19.24 -4.03 7.94
N MET A 355 20.48 -3.71 8.33
CA MET A 355 20.72 -2.74 9.40
C MET A 355 20.35 -1.34 8.92
N VAL A 356 19.50 -0.67 9.69
CA VAL A 356 19.09 0.72 9.49
C VAL A 356 19.29 1.45 10.81
N ALA A 357 20.01 2.55 10.75
CA ALA A 357 20.19 3.48 11.84
C ALA A 357 19.81 4.88 11.34
N SER A 358 18.64 5.38 11.74
CA SER A 358 18.09 6.64 11.22
C SER A 358 17.17 7.30 12.24
N GLY A 359 17.29 8.62 12.39
CA GLY A 359 16.50 9.37 13.37
C GLY A 359 16.75 8.82 14.77
N ARG A 360 15.69 8.34 15.44
CA ARG A 360 15.75 7.72 16.78
C ARG A 360 15.72 6.20 16.75
N HIS A 361 15.96 5.59 15.59
CA HIS A 361 15.70 4.16 15.38
C HIS A 361 16.96 3.43 14.96
N ILE A 362 17.17 2.27 15.56
CA ILE A 362 18.11 1.27 15.10
C ILE A 362 17.32 -0.01 14.88
N SER A 363 17.45 -0.62 13.70
CA SER A 363 16.83 -1.90 13.40
C SER A 363 17.74 -2.79 12.57
N PHE A 364 17.65 -4.10 12.74
CA PHE A 364 18.37 -5.06 11.93
C PHE A 364 17.68 -6.43 11.99
N ARG A 365 18.01 -7.30 11.04
CA ARG A 365 17.61 -8.71 11.06
C ARG A 365 18.79 -9.59 11.40
N ILE A 366 18.53 -10.66 12.12
CA ILE A 366 19.53 -11.63 12.54
C ILE A 366 18.91 -13.01 12.68
N ASN A 367 19.65 -14.06 12.33
CA ASN A 367 19.18 -15.43 12.51
C ASN A 367 19.35 -15.87 13.97
N THR A 368 18.43 -16.70 14.44
CA THR A 368 18.47 -17.34 15.75
C THR A 368 18.89 -18.79 15.59
N ASN A 369 19.92 -19.22 16.31
CA ASN A 369 20.37 -20.62 16.30
C ASN A 369 19.43 -21.45 17.18
N HIS A 370 18.32 -21.91 16.63
CA HIS A 370 17.40 -22.83 17.31
C HIS A 370 17.07 -24.00 16.38
N GLY A 371 17.59 -25.19 16.70
CA GLY A 371 17.25 -26.47 16.07
C GLY A 371 17.64 -26.61 14.60
N GLN A 372 17.98 -27.83 14.15
CA GLN A 372 17.83 -28.17 12.73
C GLN A 372 16.37 -28.62 12.56
N PHE A 373 15.69 -28.16 11.49
CA PHE A 373 14.35 -28.65 11.14
C PHE A 373 14.49 -30.06 10.53
N ASP A 374 14.93 -31.02 11.34
CA ASP A 374 15.13 -32.40 10.91
C ASP A 374 13.80 -33.16 11.03
N GLU A 375 13.17 -33.14 12.21
CA GLU A 375 11.84 -33.71 12.47
C GLU A 375 11.09 -32.86 13.52
N GLU A 376 9.90 -32.33 13.17
CA GLU A 376 9.02 -31.60 14.10
C GLU A 376 7.64 -32.26 14.10
N VAL A 377 7.10 -32.55 15.30
CA VAL A 377 5.70 -32.96 15.42
C VAL A 377 4.84 -31.74 15.16
N ILE A 378 4.18 -31.71 13.99
CA ILE A 378 3.13 -30.74 13.68
C ILE A 378 1.95 -31.03 14.59
N SER A 379 2.03 -30.56 15.83
CA SER A 379 0.86 -30.45 16.69
C SER A 379 -0.02 -29.35 16.11
N GLU A 380 -1.33 -29.59 16.04
CA GLU A 380 -2.32 -28.51 16.04
C GLU A 380 -2.20 -27.79 17.39
N SER A 381 -1.12 -27.03 17.57
CA SER A 381 -1.03 -26.01 18.59
C SER A 381 -1.97 -24.89 18.13
N THR A 382 -3.27 -25.08 18.33
CA THR A 382 -4.11 -23.96 18.74
C THR A 382 -3.31 -23.25 19.83
N PRO A 383 -2.91 -21.98 19.65
CA PRO A 383 -2.18 -21.26 20.67
C PRO A 383 -2.94 -21.45 21.97
N SER A 384 -2.25 -22.02 22.94
CA SER A 384 -2.77 -22.45 24.22
C SER A 384 -3.65 -21.36 24.83
N GLY A 385 -4.96 -21.60 24.90
CA GLY A 385 -5.88 -20.83 25.73
C GLY A 385 -7.19 -20.38 25.08
N PHE A 386 -7.36 -20.44 23.76
CA PHE A 386 -8.57 -19.87 23.13
C PHE A 386 -9.60 -20.94 22.74
N PRO A 387 -10.83 -20.89 23.29
CA PRO A 387 -11.88 -21.83 22.92
C PRO A 387 -12.24 -21.65 21.44
N GLN A 388 -12.54 -22.77 20.75
CA GLN A 388 -12.99 -22.81 19.35
C GLN A 388 -14.21 -21.90 19.07
N ASN A 389 -14.93 -21.48 20.11
CA ASN A 389 -15.98 -20.46 20.05
C ASN A 389 -15.66 -19.36 21.08
N LEU A 390 -15.07 -18.24 20.63
CA LEU A 390 -14.94 -17.06 21.48
C LEU A 390 -16.33 -16.42 21.65
N ILE A 391 -17.02 -16.81 22.71
CA ILE A 391 -18.25 -16.16 23.18
C ILE A 391 -17.84 -14.94 23.97
N ILE A 392 -18.31 -13.76 23.56
CA ILE A 392 -18.04 -12.53 24.32
C ILE A 392 -18.91 -12.57 25.59
N PRO A 393 -18.30 -12.62 26.79
CA PRO A 393 -19.07 -12.66 28.03
C PRO A 393 -19.92 -11.38 28.17
N ILE A 394 -21.11 -11.50 28.76
CA ILE A 394 -21.98 -10.36 29.08
C ILE A 394 -22.27 -10.32 30.59
N ASN A 395 -22.39 -9.13 31.16
CA ASN A 395 -22.72 -8.97 32.58
C ASN A 395 -24.22 -9.05 32.87
N LEU A 396 -25.07 -8.80 31.87
CA LEU A 396 -26.52 -8.76 32.06
C LEU A 396 -27.11 -10.16 32.06
N LYS A 397 -28.07 -10.38 32.96
CA LYS A 397 -28.84 -11.63 33.05
C LYS A 397 -30.30 -11.36 32.67
N ALA A 398 -30.88 -12.29 31.92
CA ALA A 398 -32.30 -12.25 31.57
C ALA A 398 -33.20 -12.39 32.81
N ASN A 399 -34.46 -11.99 32.68
CA ASN A 399 -35.48 -11.96 33.73
C ASN A 399 -35.11 -11.08 34.92
N GLN A 400 -34.52 -9.91 34.65
CA GLN A 400 -34.15 -8.92 35.67
C GLN A 400 -34.60 -7.51 35.28
N THR A 401 -34.76 -6.67 36.29
CA THR A 401 -35.08 -5.25 36.13
C THR A 401 -33.78 -4.43 36.17
N PHE A 402 -33.64 -3.51 35.21
CA PHE A 402 -32.48 -2.64 35.11
C PHE A 402 -32.90 -1.17 35.01
N ARG A 403 -32.14 -0.28 35.63
CA ARG A 403 -32.16 1.15 35.26
C ARG A 403 -31.12 1.35 34.17
N ILE A 404 -31.51 2.03 33.08
CA ILE A 404 -30.60 2.35 31.97
C ILE A 404 -30.31 3.83 32.00
N ILE A 405 -29.04 4.22 32.03
CA ILE A 405 -28.62 5.62 32.11
C ILE A 405 -27.51 5.95 31.10
N CYS A 406 -27.37 7.23 30.77
CA CYS A 406 -26.27 7.76 29.96
C CYS A 406 -24.94 7.68 30.73
N SER A 407 -23.88 7.18 30.09
CA SER A 407 -22.59 7.00 30.77
C SER A 407 -21.91 8.32 31.17
N ASN A 408 -22.10 9.39 30.41
CA ASN A 408 -21.52 10.71 30.69
C ASN A 408 -22.28 11.48 31.79
N CYS A 409 -23.58 11.74 31.60
CA CYS A 409 -24.33 12.63 32.50
C CYS A 409 -25.28 11.92 33.49
N ARG A 410 -25.29 10.58 33.45
CA ARG A 410 -26.09 9.73 34.34
C ARG A 410 -27.61 9.96 34.26
N ALA A 411 -28.09 10.64 33.20
CA ALA A 411 -29.52 10.85 32.97
C ALA A 411 -30.23 9.51 32.67
N PRO A 412 -31.45 9.29 33.20
CA PRO A 412 -32.21 8.08 32.91
C PRO A 412 -32.65 8.04 31.46
N LEU A 413 -32.49 6.86 30.84
CA LEU A 413 -32.84 6.61 29.44
C LEU A 413 -34.13 5.78 29.31
N VAL A 414 -34.81 5.42 30.40
CA VAL A 414 -36.05 4.62 30.39
C VAL A 414 -37.21 5.32 31.11
N PRO A 415 -38.47 5.19 30.63
CA PRO A 415 -39.59 6.04 31.06
C PRO A 415 -39.95 5.98 32.55
N ARG A 416 -39.81 4.82 33.19
CA ARG A 416 -40.23 4.57 34.58
C ARG A 416 -39.04 4.45 35.54
N GLY A 417 -37.87 4.94 35.15
CA GLY A 417 -36.63 4.81 35.92
C GLY A 417 -35.98 3.43 35.80
N SER A 418 -36.75 2.36 35.56
CA SER A 418 -36.29 1.01 35.28
C SER A 418 -37.10 0.31 34.17
N ILE A 419 -36.56 -0.80 33.66
CA ILE A 419 -37.15 -1.66 32.63
C ILE A 419 -36.89 -3.14 32.96
N PHE A 420 -37.90 -3.99 32.80
CA PHE A 420 -37.75 -5.45 32.92
C PHE A 420 -37.33 -6.06 31.60
N LEU A 421 -36.25 -6.84 31.61
CA LEU A 421 -35.72 -7.52 30.43
C LEU A 421 -35.93 -9.03 30.55
N ARG A 422 -36.86 -9.58 29.76
CA ARG A 422 -37.16 -11.01 29.74
C ARG A 422 -36.13 -11.81 28.95
N ARG A 423 -35.64 -11.28 27.83
CA ARG A 423 -34.65 -11.97 26.97
C ARG A 423 -33.48 -11.05 26.63
N ILE A 424 -32.29 -11.62 26.66
CA ILE A 424 -31.03 -11.02 26.23
C ILE A 424 -30.36 -12.06 25.34
N LEU A 425 -30.23 -11.77 24.04
CA LEU A 425 -29.78 -12.74 23.04
C LEU A 425 -28.70 -12.14 22.15
N GLU A 426 -27.74 -12.96 21.72
CA GLU A 426 -26.75 -12.56 20.71
C GLU A 426 -27.41 -12.41 19.34
N LEU A 427 -26.97 -11.43 18.56
CA LEU A 427 -27.35 -11.26 17.17
C LEU A 427 -26.62 -12.31 16.32
N PRO A 428 -27.31 -12.99 15.38
CA PRO A 428 -26.66 -13.97 14.52
C PRO A 428 -25.66 -13.34 13.53
N SER A 429 -25.88 -12.08 13.15
CA SER A 429 -24.97 -11.25 12.34
C SER A 429 -25.02 -9.79 12.78
N GLU A 430 -23.93 -9.05 12.58
CA GLU A 430 -23.81 -7.61 12.92
C GLU A 430 -24.80 -6.73 12.13
N SER A 431 -25.14 -7.12 10.90
CA SER A 431 -26.15 -6.47 10.03
C SER A 431 -27.59 -6.69 10.54
N ALA A 432 -27.82 -7.80 11.24
CA ALA A 432 -29.14 -8.29 11.61
C ALA A 432 -30.11 -8.33 10.41
N ASP A 433 -29.58 -8.66 9.22
CA ASP A 433 -30.36 -8.80 7.98
C ASP A 433 -30.96 -10.21 7.89
N ALA A 434 -32.26 -10.27 7.63
CA ALA A 434 -32.96 -11.51 7.42
C ALA A 434 -32.43 -12.29 6.21
N SER A 435 -31.91 -11.62 5.17
CA SER A 435 -31.35 -12.31 4.00
C SER A 435 -30.09 -13.11 4.32
N ASP A 436 -29.40 -12.80 5.42
CA ASP A 436 -28.21 -13.54 5.86
C ASP A 436 -28.58 -14.93 6.43
N TRP A 437 -29.87 -15.19 6.67
CA TRP A 437 -30.34 -16.40 7.35
C TRP A 437 -31.21 -17.30 6.47
N PHE A 438 -31.79 -16.76 5.39
CA PHE A 438 -32.67 -17.53 4.51
C PHE A 438 -31.98 -17.78 3.16
N CYS A 439 -31.90 -19.05 2.75
CA CYS A 439 -31.33 -19.45 1.46
C CYS A 439 -32.07 -18.83 0.25
N HIS A 440 -33.27 -18.25 0.46
CA HIS A 440 -34.08 -17.59 -0.55
C HIS A 440 -34.75 -16.34 0.05
N LYS A 441 -34.91 -15.29 -0.76
CA LYS A 441 -35.71 -14.11 -0.38
C LYS A 441 -37.17 -14.50 -0.21
N HIS A 442 -37.70 -14.41 1.01
CA HIS A 442 -39.12 -14.58 1.27
C HIS A 442 -39.90 -13.33 0.83
N THR A 443 -40.99 -13.55 0.09
CA THR A 443 -41.79 -12.51 -0.59
C THR A 443 -42.62 -11.60 0.33
N ALA A 444 -42.69 -11.92 1.62
CA ALA A 444 -43.21 -11.01 2.63
C ALA A 444 -42.02 -10.28 3.26
N GLY A 445 -41.92 -8.96 3.06
CA GLY A 445 -40.82 -8.12 3.54
C GLY A 445 -40.30 -8.58 4.91
N THR A 446 -39.19 -9.32 4.89
CA THR A 446 -38.61 -9.93 6.09
C THR A 446 -37.92 -8.82 6.85
N GLY A 447 -38.72 -8.16 7.68
CA GLY A 447 -38.30 -7.01 8.47
C GLY A 447 -37.08 -7.35 9.31
N ILE A 448 -36.11 -6.45 9.27
CA ILE A 448 -35.17 -6.10 10.33
C ILE A 448 -35.60 -6.68 11.70
N LEU A 449 -34.77 -7.54 12.31
CA LEU A 449 -34.99 -8.05 13.68
C LEU A 449 -35.17 -6.87 14.65
N THR A 450 -36.42 -6.57 14.99
CA THR A 450 -36.78 -5.49 15.91
C THR A 450 -37.07 -6.09 17.28
N PRO A 451 -36.26 -5.79 18.31
CA PRO A 451 -36.51 -6.31 19.66
C PRO A 451 -37.89 -5.89 20.18
N LYS A 452 -38.53 -6.76 20.97
CA LYS A 452 -39.73 -6.37 21.74
C LYS A 452 -39.35 -5.39 22.85
N LEU A 453 -40.35 -4.79 23.50
CA LEU A 453 -40.15 -3.79 24.55
C LEU A 453 -39.34 -4.33 25.75
N ASP A 454 -39.39 -5.64 26.00
CA ASP A 454 -38.77 -6.38 27.10
C ASP A 454 -37.51 -7.18 26.66
N GLU A 455 -36.89 -6.82 25.54
CA GLU A 455 -35.81 -7.60 24.92
C GLU A 455 -34.61 -6.74 24.54
N ILE A 456 -33.42 -7.36 24.68
CA ILE A 456 -32.16 -6.84 24.14
C ILE A 456 -31.58 -7.89 23.19
N LEU A 457 -31.17 -7.45 22.00
CA LEU A 457 -30.31 -8.26 21.12
C LEU A 457 -28.92 -7.59 21.04
N TYR A 458 -27.84 -8.32 21.26
CA TYR A 458 -26.49 -7.75 21.31
C TYR A 458 -25.57 -8.26 20.20
N GLY A 459 -24.75 -7.36 19.65
CA GLY A 459 -23.62 -7.71 18.78
C GLY A 459 -22.32 -7.69 19.58
N HIS A 460 -21.17 -7.53 18.90
CA HIS A 460 -19.88 -7.60 19.58
C HIS A 460 -19.62 -6.46 20.59
N PHE A 461 -20.09 -5.25 20.28
CA PHE A 461 -19.87 -4.08 21.15
C PHE A 461 -21.01 -3.06 21.16
N PHE A 462 -22.20 -3.52 20.76
CA PHE A 462 -23.41 -2.74 20.82
C PHE A 462 -24.56 -3.64 21.20
N PHE A 463 -25.68 -3.03 21.51
CA PHE A 463 -26.93 -3.74 21.63
C PHE A 463 -28.06 -2.97 21.01
N THR A 464 -29.10 -3.69 20.68
CA THR A 464 -30.32 -3.17 20.09
C THR A 464 -31.46 -3.31 21.06
N MET A 465 -32.33 -2.30 21.04
CA MET A 465 -33.55 -2.25 21.84
C MET A 465 -34.70 -1.75 20.98
N ASN A 466 -35.91 -1.95 21.48
CA ASN A 466 -37.06 -1.25 20.94
C ASN A 466 -36.94 0.25 21.21
N ARG A 467 -37.10 1.08 20.18
CA ARG A 467 -37.01 2.54 20.28
C ARG A 467 -37.97 3.12 21.32
N ARG A 468 -39.16 2.54 21.48
CA ARG A 468 -40.18 3.01 22.44
C ARG A 468 -39.80 2.71 23.89
N SER A 469 -38.85 1.81 24.13
CA SER A 469 -38.33 1.53 25.48
C SER A 469 -37.39 2.63 26.00
N VAL A 470 -36.93 3.54 25.13
CA VAL A 470 -35.95 4.58 25.47
C VAL A 470 -36.56 5.99 25.40
N VAL A 471 -36.27 6.81 26.41
CA VAL A 471 -36.71 8.21 26.54
C VAL A 471 -35.51 9.13 26.80
N ASN A 472 -35.75 10.44 26.87
CA ASN A 472 -34.72 11.46 27.13
C ASN A 472 -33.57 11.44 26.11
N ILE A 473 -33.91 11.20 24.84
CA ILE A 473 -32.99 11.19 23.71
C ILE A 473 -33.43 12.17 22.62
N ARG A 474 -32.47 12.69 21.88
CA ARG A 474 -32.67 13.48 20.66
C ARG A 474 -32.22 12.67 19.46
N GLU A 475 -32.97 12.75 18.37
CA GLU A 475 -32.62 12.09 17.11
C GLU A 475 -32.34 13.14 16.04
N LYS A 476 -31.23 12.95 15.33
CA LYS A 476 -30.86 13.78 14.18
C LYS A 476 -30.05 12.93 13.22
N ASN A 477 -30.43 12.91 11.93
CA ASN A 477 -29.74 12.14 10.88
C ASN A 477 -29.54 10.67 11.25
N HIS A 478 -30.56 10.02 11.81
CA HIS A 478 -30.51 8.64 12.32
C HIS A 478 -29.53 8.41 13.48
N LEU A 479 -28.90 9.45 14.03
CA LEU A 479 -28.04 9.36 15.22
C LEU A 479 -28.84 9.72 16.47
N ILE A 480 -28.55 9.02 17.56
CA ILE A 480 -29.24 9.14 18.84
C ILE A 480 -28.30 9.82 19.82
N TYR A 481 -28.77 10.91 20.43
CA TYR A 481 -28.03 11.70 21.41
C TYR A 481 -28.75 11.73 22.75
N CYS A 482 -28.00 11.79 23.84
CA CYS A 482 -28.58 12.10 25.14
C CYS A 482 -29.18 13.51 25.13
N GLN A 483 -30.42 13.67 25.55
CA GLN A 483 -31.08 14.98 25.58
C GLN A 483 -30.43 15.97 26.55
N ARG A 484 -29.73 15.49 27.58
CA ARG A 484 -29.09 16.31 28.62
C ARG A 484 -27.69 16.79 28.25
N CYS A 485 -26.79 15.89 27.83
CA CYS A 485 -25.38 16.22 27.57
C CYS A 485 -24.95 16.11 26.11
N LEU A 486 -25.86 15.73 25.21
CA LEU A 486 -25.61 15.56 23.77
C LEU A 486 -24.55 14.49 23.43
N GLN A 487 -24.17 13.61 24.37
CA GLN A 487 -23.37 12.43 24.04
C GLN A 487 -24.10 11.58 23.00
N MET A 488 -23.38 11.16 21.96
CA MET A 488 -23.90 10.23 20.96
C MET A 488 -24.01 8.83 21.58
N LEU A 489 -25.23 8.35 21.75
CA LEU A 489 -25.55 7.07 22.37
C LEU A 489 -25.56 5.92 21.35
N GLY A 490 -25.93 6.21 20.09
CA GLY A 490 -26.09 5.18 19.07
C GLY A 490 -26.81 5.66 17.82
N LYS A 491 -27.53 4.75 17.15
CA LYS A 491 -28.18 4.96 15.85
C LYS A 491 -29.62 4.43 15.87
N SER A 492 -30.55 5.15 15.25
CA SER A 492 -31.91 4.67 14.96
C SER A 492 -31.99 4.10 13.55
N PHE A 493 -32.79 3.06 13.38
CA PHE A 493 -33.08 2.47 12.07
C PHE A 493 -34.54 2.71 11.71
N GLU A 494 -34.91 2.38 10.47
CA GLU A 494 -36.33 2.34 10.09
C GLU A 494 -37.08 1.32 10.96
N GLY A 495 -38.28 1.69 11.41
CA GLY A 495 -39.07 0.94 12.39
C GLY A 495 -38.75 1.30 13.86
N ASP A 496 -39.24 0.48 14.80
CA ASP A 496 -39.04 0.70 16.24
C ASP A 496 -37.69 0.10 16.74
N ARG A 497 -36.63 0.11 15.93
CA ARG A 497 -35.30 -0.45 16.30
C ARG A 497 -34.28 0.66 16.53
N MET A 498 -33.52 0.54 17.62
CA MET A 498 -32.35 1.37 17.87
C MET A 498 -31.14 0.53 18.26
N LYS A 499 -29.95 0.97 17.84
CA LYS A 499 -28.64 0.46 18.27
C LYS A 499 -28.03 1.45 19.24
N LEU A 500 -27.46 0.94 20.33
CA LEU A 500 -26.78 1.70 21.38
C LEU A 500 -25.39 1.10 21.59
N TRP A 501 -24.40 1.98 21.69
CA TRP A 501 -23.00 1.61 21.95
C TRP A 501 -22.83 1.25 23.43
N ASN A 502 -22.17 0.12 23.69
CA ASN A 502 -22.04 -0.44 25.04
C ASN A 502 -21.40 0.55 26.04
N GLU A 503 -20.41 1.33 25.63
CA GLU A 503 -19.69 2.27 26.47
C GLU A 503 -20.44 3.59 26.73
N ASN A 504 -21.45 3.89 25.92
CA ASN A 504 -22.24 5.11 26.05
C ASN A 504 -23.46 4.93 26.97
N VAL A 505 -23.71 3.70 27.45
CA VAL A 505 -24.86 3.33 28.28
C VAL A 505 -24.40 2.50 29.48
N ILE A 506 -25.04 2.73 30.62
CA ILE A 506 -24.78 2.02 31.88
C ILE A 506 -26.09 1.43 32.39
N PHE A 507 -26.02 0.20 32.90
CA PHE A 507 -27.11 -0.51 33.55
C PHE A 507 -26.90 -0.49 35.07
N PHE A 508 -27.98 -0.30 35.83
CA PHE A 508 -27.99 -0.54 37.27
C PHE A 508 -28.97 -1.65 37.59
N THR A 509 -28.54 -2.63 38.38
CA THR A 509 -29.44 -3.63 38.96
C THR A 509 -30.31 -3.00 40.05
N GLU A 510 -31.36 -3.71 40.48
CA GLU A 510 -32.15 -3.32 41.66
C GLU A 510 -31.30 -3.23 42.95
N LYS A 511 -30.15 -3.92 42.98
CA LYS A 511 -29.17 -3.85 44.08
C LYS A 511 -28.20 -2.68 43.95
N HIS A 512 -28.42 -1.76 43.01
CA HIS A 512 -27.55 -0.62 42.72
C HIS A 512 -26.13 -0.99 42.24
N GLU A 513 -25.95 -2.19 41.66
CA GLU A 513 -24.69 -2.57 41.03
C GLU A 513 -24.59 -1.93 39.64
N GLU A 514 -23.50 -1.21 39.37
CA GLU A 514 -23.20 -0.59 38.07
C GLU A 514 -22.63 -1.64 37.11
N LEU A 515 -23.28 -1.83 35.97
CA LEU A 515 -22.91 -2.82 34.95
C LEU A 515 -22.86 -2.18 33.57
N HIS A 516 -21.89 -2.58 32.76
CA HIS A 516 -21.97 -2.48 31.29
C HIS A 516 -22.47 -3.80 30.72
N LEU A 517 -22.99 -3.80 29.48
CA LEU A 517 -23.40 -5.05 28.84
C LEU A 517 -22.18 -5.98 28.68
N MET A 518 -21.06 -5.42 28.19
CA MET A 518 -19.78 -6.13 28.12
C MET A 518 -18.96 -5.91 29.41
N PRO A 519 -18.19 -6.92 29.89
CA PRO A 519 -17.42 -6.83 31.13
C PRO A 519 -16.23 -5.88 31.07
N ASN A 520 -15.65 -5.68 29.89
CA ASN A 520 -14.47 -4.88 29.73
C ASN A 520 -14.82 -3.44 29.35
N ILE A 521 -14.41 -2.48 30.17
CA ILE A 521 -14.66 -1.06 29.98
C ILE A 521 -13.58 -0.41 29.08
N ASN A 522 -12.41 -1.06 28.94
CA ASN A 522 -11.32 -0.59 28.10
C ASN A 522 -11.64 -0.84 26.62
N GLN A 523 -11.92 0.25 25.90
CA GLN A 523 -12.30 0.23 24.49
C GLN A 523 -11.23 -0.36 23.57
N MET A 524 -9.95 -0.18 23.88
CA MET A 524 -8.87 -0.75 23.06
C MET A 524 -8.80 -2.26 23.26
N ALA A 525 -8.93 -2.74 24.50
CA ALA A 525 -8.98 -4.17 24.76
C ALA A 525 -10.21 -4.82 24.10
N ASN A 526 -11.34 -4.11 24.07
CA ASN A 526 -12.53 -4.54 23.33
C ASN A 526 -12.30 -4.58 21.81
N PHE A 527 -11.65 -3.55 21.25
CA PHE A 527 -11.26 -3.53 19.84
C PHE A 527 -10.37 -4.72 19.49
N CYS A 528 -9.36 -5.03 20.31
CA CYS A 528 -8.52 -6.22 20.14
C CYS A 528 -9.35 -7.52 20.18
N THR A 529 -10.31 -7.63 21.09
CA THR A 529 -11.21 -8.79 21.18
C THR A 529 -12.07 -8.93 19.93
N ILE A 530 -12.60 -7.82 19.39
CA ILE A 530 -13.38 -7.80 18.14
C ILE A 530 -12.52 -8.31 16.97
N VAL A 531 -11.33 -7.74 16.79
CA VAL A 531 -10.41 -8.17 15.73
C VAL A 531 -10.09 -9.66 15.88
N ARG A 532 -9.75 -10.14 17.08
CA ARG A 532 -9.47 -11.58 17.31
C ARG A 532 -10.68 -12.46 17.03
N LYS A 533 -11.88 -12.06 17.44
CA LYS A 533 -13.12 -12.82 17.18
C LYS A 533 -13.35 -12.97 15.67
N ILE A 534 -13.27 -11.86 14.93
CA ILE A 534 -13.40 -11.88 13.47
C ILE A 534 -12.39 -12.86 12.86
N LEU A 535 -11.13 -12.80 13.28
CA LEU A 535 -10.10 -13.70 12.74
C LEU A 535 -10.36 -15.18 13.07
N LEU A 536 -10.93 -15.49 14.22
CA LEU A 536 -11.35 -16.85 14.57
C LEU A 536 -12.52 -17.32 13.71
N ASP A 537 -13.56 -16.51 13.59
CA ASP A 537 -14.76 -16.81 12.80
C ASP A 537 -14.38 -17.06 11.31
N PHE A 538 -13.40 -16.31 10.77
CA PHE A 538 -12.85 -16.54 9.42
C PHE A 538 -11.90 -17.74 9.32
N THR A 539 -11.14 -18.07 10.36
CA THR A 539 -10.26 -19.24 10.34
C THR A 539 -11.06 -20.54 10.19
N MET A 540 -12.28 -20.59 10.74
CA MET A 540 -13.23 -21.68 10.52
C MET A 540 -13.66 -21.77 9.03
N ALA A 541 -13.89 -20.65 8.37
CA ALA A 541 -14.19 -20.62 6.92
C ALA A 541 -12.96 -20.99 6.06
N GLY A 542 -11.75 -20.66 6.52
CA GLY A 542 -10.48 -21.03 5.89
C GLY A 542 -10.21 -22.54 5.89
N GLN A 543 -10.72 -23.28 6.88
CA GLN A 543 -10.71 -24.76 6.87
C GLN A 543 -11.55 -25.36 5.72
N CYS A 544 -12.42 -24.55 5.10
CA CYS A 544 -13.19 -24.92 3.91
C CYS A 544 -12.52 -24.47 2.59
N GLY A 545 -11.24 -24.03 2.61
CA GLY A 545 -10.46 -23.76 1.40
C GLY A 545 -10.55 -22.33 0.83
N LEU A 546 -11.02 -21.36 1.63
CA LEU A 546 -11.11 -19.95 1.22
C LEU A 546 -9.80 -19.17 1.46
N VAL A 547 -9.58 -18.11 0.66
CA VAL A 547 -8.34 -17.33 0.60
C VAL A 547 -8.06 -16.58 1.92
N HIS A 548 -6.81 -16.61 2.38
CA HIS A 548 -6.38 -16.12 3.69
C HIS A 548 -6.00 -14.62 3.73
N PHE A 549 -6.72 -13.73 3.03
CA PHE A 549 -6.48 -12.29 3.17
C PHE A 549 -7.46 -11.69 4.18
N GLN A 550 -6.93 -11.29 5.34
CA GLN A 550 -7.74 -10.78 6.46
C GLN A 550 -7.80 -9.25 6.39
N LYS A 551 -8.82 -8.75 5.68
CA LYS A 551 -9.14 -7.32 5.59
C LYS A 551 -10.40 -7.02 6.39
N ILE A 552 -10.35 -5.97 7.20
CA ILE A 552 -11.47 -5.50 8.01
C ILE A 552 -11.64 -4.01 7.76
N ALA A 553 -12.86 -3.58 7.44
CA ALA A 553 -13.21 -2.18 7.27
C ALA A 553 -14.13 -1.77 8.42
N PHE A 554 -13.60 -0.93 9.31
CA PHE A 554 -14.39 -0.29 10.35
C PHE A 554 -14.95 1.02 9.83
N ASN A 555 -16.20 1.32 10.15
CA ASN A 555 -16.81 2.62 9.89
C ASN A 555 -17.38 3.24 11.16
N CYS A 556 -17.39 4.57 11.20
CA CYS A 556 -17.89 5.35 12.33
C CYS A 556 -18.60 6.60 11.82
N HIS A 557 -19.85 6.79 12.24
CA HIS A 557 -20.63 7.97 11.89
C HIS A 557 -20.28 9.16 12.80
N LEU A 558 -20.02 10.31 12.18
CA LEU A 558 -19.74 11.58 12.85
C LEU A 558 -21.01 12.41 13.06
N PRO A 559 -21.03 13.34 14.03
CA PRO A 559 -22.19 14.20 14.29
C PRO A 559 -22.58 15.13 13.13
N ASP A 560 -21.67 15.41 12.21
CA ASP A 560 -21.91 16.21 11.00
C ASP A 560 -22.52 15.40 9.84
N GLY A 561 -22.73 14.09 10.04
CA GLY A 561 -23.28 13.17 9.04
C GLY A 561 -22.22 12.50 8.17
N LYS A 562 -20.94 12.82 8.34
CA LYS A 562 -19.84 12.16 7.62
C LYS A 562 -19.52 10.80 8.24
N VAL A 563 -18.82 9.96 7.49
CA VAL A 563 -18.34 8.66 7.95
C VAL A 563 -16.82 8.65 7.91
N LEU A 564 -16.21 8.25 9.02
CA LEU A 564 -14.79 7.91 9.09
C LEU A 564 -14.63 6.41 8.90
N TYR A 565 -13.63 6.04 8.11
CA TYR A 565 -13.25 4.66 7.89
C TYR A 565 -11.89 4.37 8.51
N LEU A 566 -11.73 3.15 8.99
CA LEU A 566 -10.46 2.55 9.38
C LEU A 566 -10.36 1.21 8.64
N LEU A 567 -9.50 1.18 7.62
CA LEU A 567 -9.14 -0.03 6.89
C LEU A 567 -8.01 -0.71 7.65
N LEU A 568 -8.19 -1.99 7.99
CA LEU A 568 -7.23 -2.79 8.74
C LEU A 568 -6.92 -4.08 7.97
N GLN A 569 -5.66 -4.28 7.62
CA GLN A 569 -5.16 -5.49 6.99
C GLN A 569 -4.24 -6.23 7.96
N ILE A 570 -4.52 -7.50 8.24
CA ILE A 570 -3.65 -8.31 9.09
C ILE A 570 -2.48 -8.83 8.23
N VAL A 571 -1.26 -8.55 8.68
CA VAL A 571 -0.02 -8.99 8.05
C VAL A 571 0.48 -10.28 8.68
N ASP A 572 0.44 -10.33 10.02
CA ASP A 572 0.83 -11.50 10.80
C ASP A 572 -0.11 -11.61 12.00
N LYS A 573 -0.81 -12.74 12.14
CA LYS A 573 -1.83 -12.93 13.17
C LYS A 573 -1.26 -13.42 14.50
N ASN A 574 -0.13 -14.12 14.48
CA ASN A 574 0.43 -14.83 15.64
C ASN A 574 1.93 -14.55 15.73
N LEU A 575 2.33 -13.28 15.70
CA LEU A 575 3.73 -12.91 15.76
C LEU A 575 4.23 -13.03 17.21
N GLU A 576 5.24 -13.87 17.43
CA GLU A 576 5.95 -13.91 18.70
C GLU A 576 6.83 -12.66 18.82
N VAL A 577 6.67 -11.96 19.93
CA VAL A 577 7.39 -10.72 20.19
C VAL A 577 8.03 -10.74 21.56
N TYR A 578 9.19 -10.10 21.66
CA TYR A 578 9.87 -9.87 22.93
C TYR A 578 10.04 -8.38 23.14
N ARG A 579 9.42 -7.85 24.20
CA ARG A 579 9.50 -6.42 24.54
C ARG A 579 10.48 -6.20 25.69
N GLY A 580 11.28 -5.15 25.57
CA GLY A 580 12.24 -4.79 26.59
C GLY A 580 11.58 -4.09 27.78
N GLN A 581 11.93 -4.53 28.99
CA GLN A 581 11.65 -3.85 30.24
C GLN A 581 12.98 -3.45 30.88
N GLU A 582 13.19 -2.14 31.05
CA GLU A 582 14.42 -1.62 31.67
C GLU A 582 14.38 -1.86 33.19
N ASP A 583 15.43 -2.48 33.70
CA ASP A 583 15.71 -2.52 35.14
C ASP A 583 16.54 -1.28 35.50
N SER A 584 15.93 -0.40 36.29
CA SER A 584 16.50 0.89 36.67
C SER A 584 17.72 0.75 37.58
N GLU A 585 17.91 -0.40 38.22
CA GLU A 585 18.98 -0.63 39.20
C GLU A 585 20.25 -1.20 38.57
N GLN A 586 20.17 -1.86 37.40
CA GLN A 586 21.26 -2.64 36.82
C GLN A 586 21.66 -2.24 35.38
N ASP A 587 21.08 -1.17 34.82
CA ASP A 587 21.31 -0.74 33.43
C ASP A 587 21.14 -1.90 32.41
N CYS A 588 20.23 -2.81 32.72
CA CYS A 588 19.90 -3.96 31.89
C CYS A 588 18.46 -3.90 31.40
N ILE A 589 18.21 -4.52 30.25
CA ILE A 589 16.88 -4.67 29.67
C ILE A 589 16.59 -6.17 29.61
N HIS A 590 15.57 -6.59 30.35
CA HIS A 590 15.03 -7.94 30.29
C HIS A 590 13.96 -8.02 29.19
N LEU A 591 13.92 -9.15 28.49
CA LEU A 591 12.94 -9.38 27.44
C LEU A 591 11.74 -10.14 28.00
N ILE A 592 10.55 -9.54 27.91
CA ILE A 592 9.28 -10.18 28.23
C ILE A 592 8.71 -10.79 26.95
N HIS A 593 8.45 -12.09 26.99
CA HIS A 593 7.74 -12.78 25.92
C HIS A 593 6.27 -12.32 25.85
N GLY A 594 5.80 -12.07 24.64
CA GLY A 594 4.40 -11.74 24.36
C GLY A 594 4.02 -12.12 22.94
N SER A 595 2.77 -11.82 22.57
CA SER A 595 2.25 -12.05 21.22
C SER A 595 1.70 -10.76 20.64
N ALA A 596 1.84 -10.56 19.33
CA ALA A 596 1.27 -9.42 18.63
C ALA A 596 0.60 -9.84 17.33
N MET A 597 -0.44 -9.11 16.93
CA MET A 597 -0.83 -9.06 15.53
C MET A 597 -0.11 -7.89 14.87
N LYS A 598 0.59 -8.15 13.78
CA LYS A 598 1.16 -7.12 12.93
C LYS A 598 0.12 -6.70 11.91
N VAL A 599 -0.17 -5.40 11.84
CA VAL A 599 -1.29 -4.87 11.05
C VAL A 599 -0.85 -3.69 10.20
N MET A 600 -1.46 -3.55 9.02
CA MET A 600 -1.43 -2.33 8.24
C MET A 600 -2.77 -1.63 8.36
N TYR A 601 -2.77 -0.31 8.60
CA TYR A 601 -4.00 0.45 8.76
C TYR A 601 -3.99 1.74 7.95
N GLN A 602 -5.17 2.16 7.48
CA GLN A 602 -5.38 3.47 6.87
C GLN A 602 -6.68 4.05 7.40
N SER A 603 -6.70 5.34 7.71
CA SER A 603 -7.90 6.00 8.22
C SER A 603 -8.18 7.31 7.52
N GLY A 604 -9.46 7.67 7.40
CA GLY A 604 -9.90 8.89 6.74
C GLY A 604 -11.36 8.84 6.32
N GLN A 605 -11.83 9.91 5.70
CA GLN A 605 -13.13 9.96 5.02
C GLN A 605 -13.05 9.30 3.64
N GLU A 606 -14.20 9.00 3.03
CA GLU A 606 -14.26 8.35 1.71
C GLU A 606 -13.39 9.06 0.65
N ALA A 607 -13.41 10.40 0.63
CA ALA A 607 -12.62 11.20 -0.31
C ALA A 607 -11.09 11.14 -0.07
N GLU A 608 -10.65 10.72 1.11
CA GLU A 608 -9.24 10.67 1.52
C GLU A 608 -8.62 9.27 1.30
N ILE A 609 -9.44 8.27 1.03
CA ILE A 609 -9.03 6.87 0.89
C ILE A 609 -9.37 6.40 -0.54
N PRO A 610 -8.43 6.47 -1.50
CA PRO A 610 -8.71 6.15 -2.91
C PRO A 610 -9.28 4.75 -3.14
N GLN A 611 -8.87 3.78 -2.32
CA GLN A 611 -9.23 2.36 -2.42
C GLN A 611 -10.44 1.95 -1.57
N ILE A 612 -11.15 2.90 -0.94
CA ILE A 612 -12.27 2.57 -0.05
C ILE A 612 -13.40 1.84 -0.78
N ARG A 613 -13.73 2.24 -2.01
CA ARG A 613 -14.81 1.61 -2.79
C ARG A 613 -14.52 0.16 -3.10
N GLU A 614 -13.29 -0.13 -3.54
CA GLU A 614 -12.84 -1.50 -3.78
C GLU A 614 -12.92 -2.35 -2.51
N TRP A 615 -12.57 -1.77 -1.34
CA TRP A 615 -12.72 -2.46 -0.05
C TRP A 615 -14.17 -2.67 0.37
N LEU A 616 -15.08 -1.75 0.04
CA LEU A 616 -16.50 -1.88 0.35
C LEU A 616 -17.24 -2.86 -0.57
N GLU A 617 -16.71 -3.10 -1.78
CA GLU A 617 -17.27 -4.04 -2.75
C GLU A 617 -16.65 -5.45 -2.67
N ASP A 618 -15.47 -5.59 -2.04
CA ASP A 618 -14.77 -6.86 -1.87
C ASP A 618 -15.47 -7.75 -0.83
N SER A 619 -16.04 -8.86 -1.30
CA SER A 619 -16.75 -9.84 -0.45
C SER A 619 -15.86 -10.50 0.62
N ASN A 620 -14.53 -10.35 0.53
CA ASN A 620 -13.59 -10.86 1.52
C ASN A 620 -13.27 -9.82 2.61
N VAL A 621 -13.85 -8.63 2.56
CA VAL A 621 -13.68 -7.58 3.59
C VAL A 621 -14.82 -7.68 4.59
N THR A 622 -14.48 -7.74 5.88
CA THR A 622 -15.49 -7.68 6.94
C THR A 622 -15.82 -6.23 7.26
N HIS A 623 -17.10 -5.87 7.25
CA HIS A 623 -17.55 -4.53 7.60
C HIS A 623 -18.13 -4.49 9.00
N LEU A 624 -17.59 -3.62 9.86
CA LEU A 624 -18.14 -3.38 11.20
C LEU A 624 -18.30 -1.91 11.48
N GLU A 625 -19.38 -1.56 12.16
CA GLU A 625 -19.58 -0.19 12.65
C GLU A 625 -19.17 -0.12 14.12
N ILE A 626 -18.27 0.82 14.43
CA ILE A 626 -17.76 1.05 15.78
C ILE A 626 -18.05 2.47 16.25
N SER A 627 -18.00 2.66 17.56
CA SER A 627 -18.17 3.99 18.14
C SER A 627 -16.96 4.89 17.91
N PHE A 628 -17.19 6.20 18.01
CA PHE A 628 -16.14 7.20 17.84
C PHE A 628 -15.02 7.04 18.86
N GLN A 629 -15.36 6.72 20.12
CA GLN A 629 -14.38 6.55 21.17
C GLN A 629 -13.50 5.33 20.94
N MET A 630 -14.08 4.22 20.47
CA MET A 630 -13.31 3.02 20.13
C MET A 630 -12.40 3.27 18.94
N LEU A 631 -12.91 3.90 17.86
CA LEU A 631 -12.11 4.27 16.69
C LEU A 631 -10.93 5.15 17.09
N LYS A 632 -11.19 6.20 17.89
CA LYS A 632 -10.14 7.10 18.36
C LYS A 632 -9.06 6.36 19.15
N ASN A 633 -9.46 5.55 20.13
CA ASN A 633 -8.51 4.78 20.94
C ASN A 633 -7.67 3.82 20.07
N ALA A 634 -8.28 3.17 19.09
CA ALA A 634 -7.57 2.30 18.15
C ALA A 634 -6.54 3.08 17.32
N LEU A 635 -6.90 4.24 16.78
CA LEU A 635 -5.98 5.09 16.00
C LEU A 635 -4.84 5.64 16.87
N ASP A 636 -5.14 6.11 18.09
CA ASP A 636 -4.13 6.62 19.03
C ASP A 636 -3.13 5.51 19.38
N THR A 637 -3.62 4.30 19.73
CA THR A 637 -2.75 3.14 20.00
C THR A 637 -1.97 2.70 18.76
N PHE A 638 -2.57 2.73 17.57
CA PHE A 638 -1.84 2.41 16.35
C PHE A 638 -0.73 3.40 16.06
N ALA A 639 -0.98 4.70 16.22
CA ALA A 639 0.00 5.75 16.03
C ALA A 639 1.18 5.62 17.02
N GLU A 640 0.88 5.28 18.28
CA GLU A 640 1.88 5.01 19.32
C GLU A 640 2.73 3.78 18.98
N ASN A 641 2.11 2.63 18.74
CA ASN A 641 2.82 1.38 18.43
C ASN A 641 3.61 1.46 17.10
N SER A 642 3.18 2.30 16.15
CA SER A 642 3.93 2.56 14.92
C SER A 642 5.27 3.24 15.19
N GLN A 643 5.43 3.94 16.32
CA GLN A 643 6.69 4.61 16.67
C GLN A 643 7.83 3.65 16.95
N ILE A 644 7.55 2.38 17.26
CA ILE A 644 8.58 1.33 17.42
C ILE A 644 9.39 1.15 16.14
N LEU A 645 8.72 1.27 15.00
CA LEU A 645 9.32 1.06 13.70
C LEU A 645 10.10 2.29 13.23
N PRO A 646 11.23 2.12 12.52
CA PRO A 646 11.85 3.18 11.74
C PRO A 646 10.86 3.81 10.76
N GLN A 647 10.94 5.13 10.56
CA GLN A 647 10.02 5.87 9.67
C GLN A 647 9.93 5.28 8.26
N VAL A 648 11.04 4.75 7.73
CA VAL A 648 11.11 4.10 6.41
C VAL A 648 10.24 2.84 6.29
N TYR A 649 9.88 2.20 7.40
CA TYR A 649 9.03 1.00 7.43
C TYR A 649 7.59 1.29 7.85
N ARG A 650 7.29 2.53 8.28
CA ARG A 650 5.99 2.88 8.85
C ARG A 650 4.90 3.05 7.80
N SER A 651 5.23 3.39 6.57
CA SER A 651 4.22 3.72 5.55
C SER A 651 4.49 3.05 4.22
N SER A 652 3.46 2.48 3.62
CA SER A 652 3.48 1.91 2.28
C SER A 652 2.12 2.09 1.61
N CYS A 653 2.09 2.66 0.40
CA CYS A 653 0.86 2.85 -0.40
C CYS A 653 -0.32 3.48 0.37
N GLY A 654 -0.05 4.45 1.25
CA GLY A 654 -1.07 5.11 2.07
C GLY A 654 -1.51 4.35 3.33
N PHE A 655 -1.05 3.11 3.53
CA PHE A 655 -1.19 2.38 4.79
C PHE A 655 -0.02 2.63 5.73
N HIS A 656 -0.29 2.53 7.02
CA HIS A 656 0.66 2.59 8.10
C HIS A 656 0.82 1.23 8.80
N LEU A 657 2.04 0.83 9.14
CA LEU A 657 2.32 -0.43 9.83
C LEU A 657 2.31 -0.23 11.35
N SER A 658 1.61 -1.08 12.07
CA SER A 658 1.50 -1.05 13.53
C SER A 658 1.30 -2.46 14.13
N TYR A 659 1.09 -2.50 15.45
CA TYR A 659 0.92 -3.73 16.22
C TYR A 659 -0.33 -3.65 17.11
N LEU A 660 -0.99 -4.80 17.26
CA LEU A 660 -1.93 -5.07 18.35
C LEU A 660 -1.27 -6.07 19.30
N PHE A 661 -0.70 -5.56 20.38
CA PHE A 661 -0.09 -6.41 21.40
C PHE A 661 -1.16 -7.16 22.21
N SER A 662 -0.87 -8.44 22.47
CA SER A 662 -1.60 -9.33 23.35
C SER A 662 -0.71 -9.55 24.57
N ASN A 663 -1.17 -9.08 25.74
CA ASN A 663 -0.53 -9.43 27.01
C ASN A 663 -1.09 -10.74 27.52
#